data_AF-A0A9E5WZ39-F1
#
_entry.id   AF-A0A9E5WZ39-F1
#
_cell.length_a   1.000
_cell.length_b   1.000
_cell.length_c   1.000
_cell.angle_alpha   90.00
_cell.angle_beta   90.00
_cell.angle_gamma   90.00
#
_symmetry.space_group_name_H-M   'P 1'
#
loop_
_entity.id
_entity.type
_entity.pdbx_description
1 polymer ?
#
loop_
_entity_poly.entity_id
_entity_poly.type
_entity_poly.pdbx_seq_one_letter_code
_entity_poly.pdbx_strand_id
1 'polypeptide(L)'
;MMESARKRLMKLVFAVLTVFSVAVFAFSGAAAASPSPRLKPPAPGPVYLSRADHATLTSVADALKHKHFSDARNHIPQISDPIAASLGEWMYFKAEDPQINITAADRFLDFHSDWPAVSRIQSFVEKRISNATPTKTVLDFFETRDPITGSGKIQLARALFATGEDDAAQIHLRDAWVHHNFNVKEERRILKTYGRRLTKEDHAARVDRLLWARQVTNARRIFSKLSSSERHKAQARAALLLRATSGPKLYRNLPKDSQMDAGVLLAAMRYYRRSGAEETALALSAKAPNDATGLRNPARWWDERQLLMRWALKQGRFGDAYALAANHGLEPGEDLSEAEFNAGWIALRFLDQPARAETHFLALASVVGTPISLSRAYYWLGRAAEAQGKPDLATSYYQAATPYYYSFYGQLAAEKLGGAALQNRFGPVIVATPEDRAMFSARPTVAALRMLSDLGLDYEFMVFAYHVDDRLERPGEYVELAKLANGEGAPHLTVRAGKVAIRRGAFAANVAYPTVFVPEEAKRFVSPEIILGLSRQESEFNPRAFSRAGARGMMQLIPSTALITARKEGMRYSRTALLDDPVYNLTLGSAHLSHLLERFNGSLVLTFAAYNAGANRAAQWIETYGDPRGPDIDPVDWIELVPFSETRNYIQRVLENTQVYRGQLTNKPIPGRLASDLERGGKRGRIATHTPNAHLAAIAASKGVQKLAPLPANTANRAAQFLLARTEIVALPDIVQADDQTVAQTPSTKASNPAPEHDTAPIIAYTPKKAAAVADISEPSATTAEPISAPTAIILSVGGTVQKQSTEDTAPIERPLALPVAVAPTPLATDEITDMLERLAAEAIADRPEPLSTEPAPTTEIVEKDTLSYDFPALAAEPDKIVAAPAAFNPYLARVDDDRDDITDECLTYDYFLSQKAKDEIAAADLNTSMLALLQGAGDSETDPC
;
A
#
# COMPACT_ATOMS: atom_id res chain seq x y z
N MET A 1 -16.07 58.62 -47.19
CA MET A 1 -14.83 59.24 -46.64
C MET A 1 -14.81 59.43 -45.12
N MET A 2 -15.94 59.62 -44.42
CA MET A 2 -15.98 59.82 -42.96
C MET A 2 -15.33 58.70 -42.12
N GLU A 3 -15.25 57.47 -42.63
CA GLU A 3 -14.51 56.37 -41.98
C GLU A 3 -12.98 56.55 -41.96
N SER A 4 -12.43 57.32 -42.91
CA SER A 4 -11.01 57.69 -42.92
C SER A 4 -10.70 58.76 -41.86
N ALA A 5 -11.66 59.65 -41.58
CA ALA A 5 -11.52 60.68 -40.55
C ALA A 5 -11.46 60.08 -39.13
N ARG A 6 -12.34 59.11 -38.80
CA ARG A 6 -12.31 58.42 -37.49
C ARG A 6 -10.99 57.68 -37.23
N LYS A 7 -10.43 57.00 -38.25
CA LYS A 7 -9.14 56.29 -38.13
C LYS A 7 -7.92 57.22 -38.00
N ARG A 8 -8.02 58.49 -38.44
CA ARG A 8 -6.97 59.50 -38.22
C ARG A 8 -7.06 60.15 -36.84
N LEU A 9 -8.26 60.35 -36.29
CA LEU A 9 -8.44 60.92 -34.95
C LEU A 9 -7.93 59.97 -33.85
N MET A 10 -8.23 58.66 -33.93
CA MET A 10 -7.73 57.66 -32.96
C MET A 10 -6.19 57.50 -32.98
N LYS A 11 -5.51 57.75 -34.11
CA LYS A 11 -4.05 57.70 -34.18
C LYS A 11 -3.36 58.96 -33.63
N LEU A 12 -4.08 60.08 -33.50
CA LEU A 12 -3.52 61.31 -32.94
C LEU A 12 -3.61 61.35 -31.41
N VAL A 13 -4.70 60.83 -30.82
CA VAL A 13 -4.89 60.79 -29.35
C VAL A 13 -3.87 59.86 -28.66
N PHE A 14 -3.44 58.77 -29.32
CA PHE A 14 -2.45 57.84 -28.77
C PHE A 14 -0.98 58.27 -28.95
N ALA A 15 -0.71 59.29 -29.76
CA ALA A 15 0.66 59.77 -30.02
C ALA A 15 1.09 60.98 -29.16
N VAL A 16 0.14 61.64 -28.49
CA VAL A 16 0.38 62.87 -27.70
C VAL A 16 0.64 62.59 -26.21
N LEU A 17 0.51 61.34 -25.76
CA LEU A 17 0.89 60.91 -24.40
C LEU A 17 2.31 60.31 -24.32
N THR A 18 3.03 60.29 -25.45
CA THR A 18 4.48 60.08 -25.52
C THR A 18 5.15 61.44 -25.74
N VAL A 19 6.22 61.73 -24.97
CA VAL A 19 6.97 63.01 -24.97
C VAL A 19 6.29 64.19 -24.22
N PHE A 20 6.09 64.04 -22.91
CA PHE A 20 6.37 65.13 -21.96
C PHE A 20 6.62 64.62 -20.52
N SER A 21 7.82 64.08 -20.27
CA SER A 21 8.54 64.07 -18.98
C SER A 21 9.79 63.16 -19.06
N VAL A 22 10.75 63.55 -19.89
CA VAL A 22 12.13 63.04 -19.83
C VAL A 22 13.05 64.22 -19.56
N ALA A 23 13.50 64.34 -18.31
CA ALA A 23 14.88 64.68 -17.92
C ALA A 23 14.97 64.94 -16.41
N VAL A 24 16.11 64.59 -15.82
CA VAL A 24 16.55 64.96 -14.46
C VAL A 24 15.69 64.41 -13.29
N PHE A 25 15.92 63.15 -12.94
CA PHE A 25 16.71 62.85 -11.73
C PHE A 25 17.18 61.39 -11.76
N ALA A 26 18.48 61.20 -11.94
CA ALA A 26 19.12 59.91 -11.65
C ALA A 26 19.33 59.84 -10.13
N PHE A 27 18.68 58.89 -9.45
CA PHE A 27 19.13 58.18 -8.25
C PHE A 27 18.00 57.29 -7.71
N SER A 28 17.79 56.16 -8.36
CA SER A 28 17.07 55.02 -7.80
C SER A 28 17.97 53.81 -7.97
N GLY A 29 18.59 53.40 -6.87
CA GLY A 29 19.46 52.23 -6.87
C GLY A 29 18.69 51.03 -7.38
N ALA A 30 19.28 50.28 -8.31
CA ALA A 30 18.79 48.97 -8.67
C ALA A 30 18.93 48.07 -7.44
N ALA A 31 17.85 48.00 -6.64
CA ALA A 31 17.59 46.83 -5.83
C ALA A 31 17.47 45.67 -6.83
N ALA A 32 18.58 44.98 -7.05
CA ALA A 32 18.61 43.77 -7.85
C ALA A 32 17.54 42.86 -7.27
N ALA A 33 16.49 42.58 -8.06
CA ALA A 33 15.54 41.55 -7.69
C ALA A 33 16.37 40.26 -7.57
N SER A 34 16.57 39.79 -6.34
CA SER A 34 17.31 38.56 -6.07
C SER A 34 16.74 37.50 -6.99
N PRO A 35 17.55 36.89 -7.87
CA PRO A 35 17.02 35.95 -8.86
C PRO A 35 16.30 34.84 -8.10
N SER A 36 15.01 34.65 -8.38
CA SER A 36 14.24 33.55 -7.80
C SER A 36 15.05 32.26 -7.97
N PRO A 37 15.33 31.52 -6.89
CA PRO A 37 16.19 30.35 -6.99
C PRO A 37 15.60 29.38 -8.02
N ARG A 38 16.39 29.00 -9.03
CA ARG A 38 15.97 28.00 -10.00
C ARG A 38 15.71 26.71 -9.24
N LEU A 39 14.49 26.20 -9.32
CA LEU A 39 14.07 24.95 -8.66
C LEU A 39 14.99 23.76 -8.99
N LYS A 40 15.51 23.75 -10.22
CA LYS A 40 16.53 22.80 -10.69
C LYS A 40 17.86 23.56 -10.82
N PRO A 41 18.91 23.22 -10.05
CA PRO A 41 20.25 23.70 -10.35
C PRO A 41 20.67 23.18 -11.74
N PRO A 42 21.54 23.87 -12.49
CA PRO A 42 22.12 23.29 -13.70
C PRO A 42 22.89 22.02 -13.32
N ALA A 43 22.55 20.89 -13.94
CA ALA A 43 23.08 19.58 -13.58
C ALA A 43 24.62 19.59 -13.58
N PRO A 44 25.30 19.44 -12.43
CA PRO A 44 26.76 19.56 -12.33
C PRO A 44 27.46 18.23 -12.65
N GLY A 45 26.82 17.37 -13.45
CA GLY A 45 27.28 16.02 -13.78
C GLY A 45 28.06 15.94 -15.09
N PRO A 46 28.73 14.82 -15.38
CA PRO A 46 29.20 14.52 -16.72
C PRO A 46 27.98 14.32 -17.65
N VAL A 47 28.08 14.80 -18.89
CA VAL A 47 27.06 14.50 -19.92
C VAL A 47 27.23 13.06 -20.36
N TYR A 48 26.13 12.29 -20.37
CA TYR A 48 26.13 10.86 -20.68
C TYR A 48 25.73 10.58 -22.13
N LEU A 49 24.85 11.40 -22.72
CA LEU A 49 24.45 11.29 -24.13
C LEU A 49 25.43 12.03 -25.06
N SER A 50 25.69 11.45 -26.24
CA SER A 50 26.31 12.22 -27.31
C SER A 50 25.37 13.35 -27.76
N ARG A 51 25.91 14.44 -28.34
CA ARG A 51 25.07 15.54 -28.84
C ARG A 51 24.07 15.08 -29.92
N ALA A 52 24.42 14.04 -30.69
CA ALA A 52 23.53 13.45 -31.68
C ALA A 52 22.40 12.67 -31.00
N ASP A 53 22.74 11.75 -30.10
CA ASP A 53 21.76 10.91 -29.40
C ASP A 53 20.81 11.74 -28.52
N HIS A 54 21.31 12.80 -27.88
CA HIS A 54 20.51 13.77 -27.14
C HIS A 54 19.46 14.45 -28.03
N ALA A 55 19.86 14.94 -29.20
CA ALA A 55 18.95 15.56 -30.16
C ALA A 55 17.92 14.56 -30.72
N THR A 56 18.35 13.33 -31.02
CA THR A 56 17.47 12.26 -31.51
C THR A 56 16.46 11.81 -30.45
N LEU A 57 16.90 11.58 -29.20
CA LEU A 57 16.00 11.23 -28.10
C LEU A 57 15.04 12.36 -27.71
N THR A 58 15.50 13.62 -27.77
CA THR A 58 14.60 14.78 -27.61
C THR A 58 13.53 14.77 -28.71
N SER A 59 13.92 14.49 -29.96
CA SER A 59 12.98 14.37 -31.09
C SER A 59 11.98 13.22 -30.91
N VAL A 60 12.41 12.07 -30.36
CA VAL A 60 11.54 10.95 -29.96
C VAL A 60 10.56 11.42 -28.86
N ALA A 61 11.04 12.08 -27.81
CA ALA A 61 10.21 12.57 -26.71
C ALA A 61 9.11 13.54 -27.20
N ASP A 62 9.48 14.53 -28.02
CA ASP A 62 8.55 15.49 -28.59
C ASP A 62 7.56 14.86 -29.57
N ALA A 63 8.00 13.91 -30.42
CA ALA A 63 7.10 13.18 -31.30
C ALA A 63 6.05 12.40 -30.50
N LEU A 64 6.45 11.67 -29.45
CA LEU A 64 5.54 10.90 -28.60
C LEU A 64 4.57 11.78 -27.82
N LYS A 65 5.04 12.94 -27.32
CA LYS A 65 4.20 13.96 -26.65
C LYS A 65 3.05 14.46 -27.56
N HIS A 66 3.31 14.58 -28.86
CA HIS A 66 2.31 14.96 -29.86
C HIS A 66 1.60 13.76 -30.52
N LYS A 67 1.86 12.52 -30.06
CA LYS A 67 1.32 11.25 -30.60
C LYS A 67 1.73 10.96 -32.05
N HIS A 68 2.87 11.49 -32.50
CA HIS A 68 3.48 11.20 -33.78
C HIS A 68 4.29 9.90 -33.72
N PHE A 69 3.60 8.77 -33.51
CA PHE A 69 4.23 7.46 -33.25
C PHE A 69 5.17 6.99 -34.37
N SER A 70 4.84 7.30 -35.63
CA SER A 70 5.71 6.96 -36.77
C SER A 70 7.01 7.76 -36.79
N ASP A 71 6.99 9.05 -36.43
CA ASP A 71 8.19 9.88 -36.38
C ASP A 71 9.14 9.37 -35.28
N ALA A 72 8.59 9.05 -34.10
CA ALA A 72 9.35 8.41 -33.01
C ALA A 72 10.00 7.08 -33.45
N ARG A 73 9.24 6.18 -34.11
CA ARG A 73 9.80 4.92 -34.67
C ARG A 73 10.90 5.15 -35.70
N ASN A 74 10.82 6.21 -36.49
CA ASN A 74 11.82 6.51 -37.52
C ASN A 74 13.11 7.09 -36.91
N HIS A 75 13.01 7.77 -35.76
CA HIS A 75 14.16 8.33 -35.05
C HIS A 75 14.91 7.31 -34.18
N ILE A 76 14.22 6.36 -33.55
CA ILE A 76 14.86 5.39 -32.63
C ILE A 76 16.06 4.63 -33.28
N PRO A 77 15.99 4.09 -34.51
CA PRO A 77 17.12 3.43 -35.17
C PRO A 77 18.30 4.34 -35.54
N GLN A 78 18.18 5.66 -35.33
CA GLN A 78 19.25 6.65 -35.58
C GLN A 78 20.10 6.91 -34.33
N ILE A 79 19.70 6.34 -33.18
CA ILE A 79 20.42 6.45 -31.91
C ILE A 79 21.60 5.47 -31.92
N SER A 80 22.80 5.96 -31.60
CA SER A 80 24.05 5.21 -31.66
C SER A 80 24.38 4.47 -30.36
N ASP A 81 24.05 5.05 -29.20
CA ASP A 81 24.19 4.37 -27.91
C ASP A 81 23.07 3.32 -27.72
N PRO A 82 23.39 2.03 -27.45
CA PRO A 82 22.38 0.99 -27.34
C PRO A 82 21.37 1.18 -26.19
N ILE A 83 21.79 1.74 -25.06
CA ILE A 83 20.90 1.97 -23.90
C ILE A 83 20.01 3.18 -24.17
N ALA A 84 20.53 4.20 -24.84
CA ALA A 84 19.74 5.31 -25.36
C ALA A 84 18.69 4.84 -26.39
N ALA A 85 19.02 3.88 -27.26
CA ALA A 85 18.08 3.27 -28.19
C ALA A 85 16.96 2.50 -27.44
N SER A 86 17.32 1.63 -26.49
CA SER A 86 16.36 0.95 -25.61
C SER A 86 15.48 1.92 -24.80
N LEU A 87 16.02 3.07 -24.39
CA LEU A 87 15.25 4.14 -23.74
C LEU A 87 14.22 4.75 -24.70
N GLY A 88 14.61 5.00 -25.96
CA GLY A 88 13.69 5.44 -27.01
C GLY A 88 12.56 4.42 -27.27
N GLU A 89 12.89 3.13 -27.35
CA GLU A 89 11.90 2.05 -27.48
C GLU A 89 10.96 1.99 -26.27
N TRP A 90 11.51 2.04 -25.04
CA TRP A 90 10.72 2.08 -23.81
C TRP A 90 9.74 3.25 -23.78
N MET A 91 10.20 4.45 -24.15
CA MET A 91 9.36 5.64 -24.27
C MET A 91 8.24 5.43 -25.29
N TYR A 92 8.55 4.88 -26.47
CA TYR A 92 7.57 4.59 -27.52
C TYR A 92 6.52 3.57 -27.08
N PHE A 93 6.91 2.45 -26.46
CA PHE A 93 5.97 1.44 -25.99
C PHE A 93 5.11 1.93 -24.82
N LYS A 94 5.67 2.74 -23.91
CA LYS A 94 4.95 3.44 -22.84
C LYS A 94 3.95 4.48 -23.36
N ALA A 95 4.15 5.01 -24.57
CA ALA A 95 3.26 6.00 -25.18
C ALA A 95 1.98 5.39 -25.81
N GLU A 96 1.83 4.06 -25.77
CA GLU A 96 0.57 3.36 -26.07
C GLU A 96 0.04 3.58 -27.52
N ASP A 97 0.92 3.43 -28.54
CA ASP A 97 0.58 3.52 -29.97
C ASP A 97 -0.62 2.62 -30.35
N PRO A 98 -1.74 3.17 -30.86
CA PRO A 98 -2.86 2.38 -31.34
C PRO A 98 -2.57 1.34 -32.42
N GLN A 99 -1.47 1.52 -33.18
CA GLN A 99 -1.00 0.65 -34.25
C GLN A 99 0.31 -0.07 -33.89
N ILE A 100 0.52 -0.36 -32.60
CA ILE A 100 1.69 -1.09 -32.09
C ILE A 100 2.00 -2.37 -32.88
N ASN A 101 3.27 -2.53 -33.26
CA ASN A 101 3.77 -3.79 -33.82
C ASN A 101 4.00 -4.79 -32.68
N ILE A 102 3.16 -5.84 -32.62
CA ILE A 102 3.20 -6.85 -31.57
C ILE A 102 4.58 -7.53 -31.51
N THR A 103 5.15 -7.96 -32.64
CA THR A 103 6.49 -8.60 -32.73
C THR A 103 7.66 -7.66 -32.39
N ALA A 104 7.46 -6.35 -32.44
CA ALA A 104 8.45 -5.41 -31.91
C ALA A 104 8.35 -5.29 -30.38
N ALA A 105 7.12 -5.18 -29.86
CA ALA A 105 6.87 -5.12 -28.41
C ALA A 105 7.25 -6.43 -27.70
N ASP A 106 7.03 -7.56 -28.35
CA ASP A 106 7.43 -8.92 -27.95
C ASP A 106 8.93 -8.98 -27.61
N ARG A 107 9.78 -8.71 -28.61
CA ARG A 107 11.24 -8.67 -28.43
C ARG A 107 11.67 -7.68 -27.35
N PHE A 108 11.07 -6.49 -27.31
CA PHE A 108 11.37 -5.50 -26.26
C PHE A 108 11.06 -6.05 -24.86
N LEU A 109 9.92 -6.71 -24.67
CA LEU A 109 9.51 -7.29 -23.39
C LEU A 109 10.42 -8.45 -22.95
N ASP A 110 10.98 -9.23 -23.89
CA ASP A 110 11.99 -10.25 -23.57
C ASP A 110 13.33 -9.63 -23.15
N PHE A 111 13.90 -8.75 -23.99
CA PHE A 111 15.22 -8.16 -23.75
C PHE A 111 15.26 -7.18 -22.56
N HIS A 112 14.12 -6.59 -22.19
CA HIS A 112 14.01 -5.59 -21.14
C HIS A 112 12.97 -5.97 -20.08
N SER A 113 12.83 -7.26 -19.80
CA SER A 113 11.96 -7.79 -18.72
C SER A 113 12.29 -7.21 -17.34
N ASP A 114 13.53 -6.75 -17.12
CA ASP A 114 13.99 -6.10 -15.90
C ASP A 114 13.75 -4.58 -15.85
N TRP A 115 13.14 -3.94 -16.86
CA TRP A 115 12.94 -2.47 -16.93
C TRP A 115 11.65 -1.99 -16.22
N PRO A 116 11.49 -0.67 -15.96
CA PRO A 116 10.25 -0.14 -15.41
C PRO A 116 9.05 -0.31 -16.36
N ALA A 117 7.85 -0.42 -15.78
CA ALA A 117 6.57 -0.43 -16.50
C ALA A 117 6.35 -1.58 -17.53
N VAL A 118 7.18 -2.62 -17.54
CA VAL A 118 7.05 -3.83 -18.39
C VAL A 118 5.62 -4.40 -18.36
N SER A 119 5.04 -4.64 -17.18
CA SER A 119 3.66 -5.14 -17.06
C SER A 119 2.60 -4.16 -17.60
N ARG A 120 2.85 -2.84 -17.59
CA ARG A 120 1.94 -1.86 -18.22
C ARG A 120 2.03 -1.96 -19.74
N ILE A 121 3.25 -2.04 -20.28
CA ILE A 121 3.50 -2.23 -21.72
C ILE A 121 2.85 -3.52 -22.20
N GLN A 122 3.09 -4.65 -21.53
CA GLN A 122 2.42 -5.92 -21.82
C GLN A 122 0.90 -5.79 -21.76
N SER A 123 0.33 -5.20 -20.70
CA SER A 123 -1.12 -5.00 -20.56
C SER A 123 -1.71 -4.17 -21.70
N PHE A 124 -0.95 -3.23 -22.24
CA PHE A 124 -1.34 -2.47 -23.43
C PHE A 124 -1.27 -3.33 -24.70
N VAL A 125 -0.17 -4.03 -24.95
CA VAL A 125 0.03 -4.89 -26.13
C VAL A 125 -1.07 -5.96 -26.20
N GLU A 126 -1.37 -6.63 -25.10
CA GLU A 126 -2.43 -7.64 -25.02
C GLU A 126 -3.82 -7.11 -25.42
N LYS A 127 -4.13 -5.86 -25.08
CA LYS A 127 -5.39 -5.19 -25.48
C LYS A 127 -5.42 -4.85 -26.97
N ARG A 128 -4.27 -4.85 -27.65
CA ARG A 128 -4.14 -4.65 -29.11
C ARG A 128 -4.12 -5.97 -29.90
N ILE A 129 -3.88 -7.10 -29.25
CA ILE A 129 -4.06 -8.43 -29.88
C ILE A 129 -5.53 -8.59 -30.27
N SER A 130 -5.76 -8.80 -31.57
CA SER A 130 -7.10 -8.85 -32.15
C SER A 130 -7.42 -10.23 -32.73
N ASN A 131 -8.68 -10.46 -33.08
CA ASN A 131 -9.08 -11.70 -33.76
C ASN A 131 -8.45 -11.84 -35.17
N ALA A 132 -7.91 -10.75 -35.73
CA ALA A 132 -7.16 -10.75 -36.99
C ALA A 132 -5.66 -11.00 -36.80
N THR A 133 -5.15 -10.97 -35.56
CA THR A 133 -3.74 -11.32 -35.28
C THR A 133 -3.53 -12.81 -35.58
N PRO A 134 -2.52 -13.20 -36.38
CA PRO A 134 -2.28 -14.60 -36.74
C PRO A 134 -2.06 -15.49 -35.51
N THR A 135 -2.57 -16.72 -35.54
CA THR A 135 -2.45 -17.70 -34.43
C THR A 135 -1.01 -17.82 -33.93
N LYS A 136 -0.05 -18.01 -34.84
CA LYS A 136 1.37 -18.09 -34.51
C LYS A 136 1.85 -16.85 -33.72
N THR A 137 1.59 -15.64 -34.21
CA THR A 137 2.00 -14.39 -33.53
C THR A 137 1.43 -14.26 -32.10
N VAL A 138 0.26 -14.86 -31.83
CA VAL A 138 -0.31 -14.88 -30.48
C VAL A 138 0.35 -15.92 -29.59
N LEU A 139 0.68 -17.10 -30.14
CA LEU A 139 1.39 -18.15 -29.40
C LEU A 139 2.83 -17.71 -29.08
N ASP A 140 3.57 -17.22 -30.08
CA ASP A 140 4.93 -16.67 -29.93
C ASP A 140 4.95 -15.60 -28.80
N PHE A 141 4.01 -14.65 -28.81
CA PHE A 141 3.92 -13.58 -27.78
C PHE A 141 3.64 -14.08 -26.35
N PHE A 142 3.08 -15.28 -26.19
CA PHE A 142 2.81 -15.88 -24.88
C PHE A 142 3.69 -17.10 -24.59
N GLU A 143 4.73 -17.36 -25.41
CA GLU A 143 5.69 -18.45 -25.19
C GLU A 143 6.61 -18.16 -24.00
N THR A 144 7.06 -16.92 -23.86
CA THR A 144 7.99 -16.48 -22.81
C THR A 144 7.31 -15.83 -21.59
N ARG A 145 5.99 -15.56 -21.65
CA ARG A 145 5.28 -14.81 -20.61
C ARG A 145 3.78 -15.12 -20.53
N ASP A 146 3.26 -15.19 -19.31
CA ASP A 146 1.83 -15.40 -19.04
C ASP A 146 0.96 -14.18 -19.41
N PRO A 147 -0.26 -14.37 -19.94
CA PRO A 147 -1.20 -13.29 -20.20
C PRO A 147 -1.76 -12.67 -18.91
N ILE A 148 -1.60 -11.36 -18.74
CA ILE A 148 -2.01 -10.60 -17.53
C ILE A 148 -3.36 -9.89 -17.66
N THR A 149 -3.96 -9.83 -18.85
CA THR A 149 -5.28 -9.23 -19.10
C THR A 149 -6.30 -10.25 -19.55
N GLY A 150 -7.59 -9.98 -19.27
CA GLY A 150 -8.69 -10.78 -19.77
C GLY A 150 -8.75 -10.82 -21.31
N SER A 151 -8.35 -9.73 -21.98
CA SER A 151 -8.25 -9.71 -23.45
C SER A 151 -7.14 -10.61 -23.96
N GLY A 152 -5.93 -10.54 -23.38
CA GLY A 152 -4.81 -11.42 -23.71
C GLY A 152 -5.16 -12.89 -23.50
N LYS A 153 -5.72 -13.25 -22.35
CA LYS A 153 -6.19 -14.62 -22.05
C LYS A 153 -7.24 -15.12 -23.04
N ILE A 154 -8.21 -14.28 -23.44
CA ILE A 154 -9.19 -14.65 -24.49
C ILE A 154 -8.51 -14.86 -25.86
N GLN A 155 -7.48 -14.08 -26.20
CA GLN A 155 -6.77 -14.25 -27.47
C GLN A 155 -5.84 -15.46 -27.47
N LEU A 156 -5.18 -15.77 -26.35
CA LEU A 156 -4.43 -17.01 -26.20
C LEU A 156 -5.36 -18.23 -26.28
N ALA A 157 -6.50 -18.21 -25.58
CA ALA A 157 -7.52 -19.24 -25.71
C ALA A 157 -8.00 -19.41 -27.16
N ARG A 158 -8.24 -18.31 -27.90
CA ARG A 158 -8.57 -18.36 -29.33
C ARG A 158 -7.47 -19.04 -30.15
N ALA A 159 -6.20 -18.76 -29.87
CA ALA A 159 -5.07 -19.32 -30.59
C ALA A 159 -4.93 -20.83 -30.34
N LEU A 160 -5.01 -21.26 -29.08
CA LEU A 160 -4.97 -22.66 -28.66
C LEU A 160 -6.16 -23.49 -29.18
N PHE A 161 -7.38 -22.93 -29.18
CA PHE A 161 -8.53 -23.57 -29.85
C PHE A 161 -8.33 -23.73 -31.37
N ALA A 162 -7.44 -22.95 -32.00
CA ALA A 162 -7.13 -23.06 -33.42
C ALA A 162 -6.00 -24.06 -33.73
N THR A 163 -5.17 -24.41 -32.74
CA THR A 163 -4.16 -25.50 -32.84
C THR A 163 -4.69 -26.86 -32.36
N GLY A 164 -5.84 -26.89 -31.69
CA GLY A 164 -6.46 -28.11 -31.15
C GLY A 164 -6.15 -28.37 -29.67
N GLU A 165 -5.51 -27.42 -29.00
CA GLU A 165 -5.13 -27.49 -27.58
C GLU A 165 -6.31 -27.07 -26.68
N ASP A 166 -7.43 -27.77 -26.84
CA ASP A 166 -8.73 -27.41 -26.28
C ASP A 166 -8.73 -27.27 -24.74
N ASP A 167 -7.98 -28.12 -24.01
CA ASP A 167 -7.90 -28.08 -22.55
C ASP A 167 -7.14 -26.84 -22.04
N ALA A 168 -5.99 -26.53 -22.65
CA ALA A 168 -5.21 -25.33 -22.34
C ALA A 168 -6.01 -24.06 -22.68
N ALA A 169 -6.66 -24.05 -23.84
CA ALA A 169 -7.55 -22.97 -24.27
C ALA A 169 -8.71 -22.75 -23.28
N GLN A 170 -9.29 -23.85 -22.77
CA GLN A 170 -10.38 -23.81 -21.81
C GLN A 170 -9.95 -23.21 -20.45
N ILE A 171 -8.73 -23.50 -19.98
CA ILE A 171 -8.17 -22.88 -18.76
C ILE A 171 -8.13 -21.36 -18.91
N HIS A 172 -7.50 -20.84 -19.96
CA HIS A 172 -7.39 -19.39 -20.18
C HIS A 172 -8.76 -18.71 -20.42
N LEU A 173 -9.69 -19.37 -21.12
CA LEU A 173 -11.06 -18.87 -21.31
C LEU A 173 -11.81 -18.73 -19.98
N ARG A 174 -11.77 -19.75 -19.11
CA ARG A 174 -12.44 -19.73 -17.82
C ARG A 174 -11.83 -18.69 -16.90
N ASP A 175 -10.51 -18.63 -16.82
CA ASP A 175 -9.78 -17.65 -16.02
C ASP A 175 -10.09 -16.21 -16.46
N ALA A 176 -10.05 -15.94 -17.77
CA ALA A 176 -10.48 -14.66 -18.34
C ALA A 176 -11.90 -14.31 -17.94
N TRP A 177 -12.85 -15.25 -18.12
CA TRP A 177 -14.26 -15.04 -17.85
C TRP A 177 -14.56 -14.81 -16.37
N VAL A 178 -13.95 -15.60 -15.48
CA VAL A 178 -14.21 -15.51 -14.04
C VAL A 178 -13.52 -14.27 -13.45
N HIS A 179 -12.22 -14.09 -13.70
CA HIS A 179 -11.39 -13.15 -12.94
C HIS A 179 -11.29 -11.73 -13.51
N HIS A 180 -11.52 -11.53 -14.81
CA HIS A 180 -11.36 -10.21 -15.43
C HIS A 180 -12.66 -9.46 -15.69
N ASN A 181 -12.57 -8.13 -15.72
CA ASN A 181 -13.66 -7.24 -16.10
C ASN A 181 -13.70 -7.07 -17.63
N PHE A 182 -14.90 -6.91 -18.18
CA PHE A 182 -15.15 -6.71 -19.60
C PHE A 182 -16.24 -5.65 -19.76
N ASN A 183 -16.11 -4.81 -20.79
CA ASN A 183 -17.20 -3.91 -21.15
C ASN A 183 -18.38 -4.69 -21.76
N VAL A 184 -19.53 -4.04 -21.90
CA VAL A 184 -20.77 -4.69 -22.36
C VAL A 184 -20.65 -5.27 -23.78
N LYS A 185 -19.80 -4.71 -24.66
CA LYS A 185 -19.59 -5.22 -26.03
C LYS A 185 -18.74 -6.50 -25.99
N GLU A 186 -17.69 -6.50 -25.19
CA GLU A 186 -16.78 -7.65 -24.98
C GLU A 186 -17.51 -8.82 -24.32
N GLU A 187 -18.26 -8.57 -23.25
CA GLU A 187 -19.01 -9.59 -22.51
C GLU A 187 -20.02 -10.30 -23.42
N ARG A 188 -20.76 -9.54 -24.24
CA ARG A 188 -21.66 -10.10 -25.27
C ARG A 188 -20.91 -10.92 -26.33
N ARG A 189 -19.73 -10.46 -26.77
CA ARG A 189 -18.89 -11.17 -27.76
C ARG A 189 -18.39 -12.50 -27.19
N ILE A 190 -17.84 -12.51 -25.99
CA ILE A 190 -17.36 -13.71 -25.31
C ILE A 190 -18.51 -14.71 -25.11
N LEU A 191 -19.67 -14.24 -24.63
CA LEU A 191 -20.85 -15.10 -24.48
C LEU A 191 -21.42 -15.61 -25.82
N LYS A 192 -21.33 -14.84 -26.91
CA LYS A 192 -21.77 -15.27 -28.24
C LYS A 192 -20.85 -16.35 -28.81
N THR A 193 -19.53 -16.20 -28.67
CA THR A 193 -18.53 -17.12 -29.25
C THR A 193 -18.32 -18.35 -28.37
N TYR A 194 -18.16 -18.15 -27.05
CA TYR A 194 -17.71 -19.18 -26.11
C TYR A 194 -18.76 -19.56 -25.06
N GLY A 195 -19.98 -19.00 -25.11
CA GLY A 195 -21.00 -19.23 -24.08
C GLY A 195 -21.48 -20.68 -23.93
N ARG A 196 -21.20 -21.57 -24.88
CA ARG A 196 -21.42 -23.03 -24.76
C ARG A 196 -20.28 -23.76 -24.05
N ARG A 197 -19.10 -23.15 -23.95
CA ARG A 197 -17.92 -23.63 -23.23
C ARG A 197 -17.83 -23.08 -21.81
N LEU A 198 -18.76 -22.22 -21.36
CA LEU A 198 -18.80 -21.66 -20.01
C LEU A 198 -19.94 -22.30 -19.22
N THR A 199 -19.67 -22.80 -18.03
CA THR A 199 -20.66 -23.51 -17.21
C THR A 199 -21.47 -22.56 -16.31
N LYS A 200 -22.49 -23.07 -15.63
CA LYS A 200 -23.26 -22.28 -14.63
C LYS A 200 -22.37 -21.89 -13.44
N GLU A 201 -21.40 -22.73 -13.13
CA GLU A 201 -20.41 -22.56 -12.06
C GLU A 201 -19.41 -21.46 -12.44
N ASP A 202 -18.96 -21.38 -13.69
CA ASP A 202 -18.16 -20.25 -14.19
C ASP A 202 -18.93 -18.92 -14.13
N HIS A 203 -20.23 -18.96 -14.44
CA HIS A 203 -21.10 -17.80 -14.30
C HIS A 203 -21.31 -17.40 -12.83
N ALA A 204 -21.44 -18.37 -11.92
CA ALA A 204 -21.56 -18.14 -10.47
C ALA A 204 -20.27 -17.56 -9.89
N ALA A 205 -19.10 -18.12 -10.23
CA ALA A 205 -17.80 -17.63 -9.80
C ALA A 205 -17.54 -16.19 -10.27
N ARG A 206 -17.84 -15.86 -11.55
CA ARG A 206 -17.78 -14.48 -12.06
C ARG A 206 -18.69 -13.54 -11.26
N VAL A 207 -19.93 -13.95 -10.99
CA VAL A 207 -20.89 -13.14 -10.22
C VAL A 207 -20.41 -12.92 -8.79
N ASP A 208 -19.92 -13.96 -8.12
CA ASP A 208 -19.42 -13.86 -6.75
C ASP A 208 -18.21 -12.91 -6.66
N ARG A 209 -17.22 -13.04 -7.55
CA ARG A 209 -16.09 -12.09 -7.63
C ARG A 209 -16.58 -10.65 -7.85
N LEU A 210 -17.48 -10.43 -8.81
CA LEU A 210 -18.02 -9.10 -9.09
C LEU A 210 -18.74 -8.52 -7.86
N LEU A 211 -19.45 -9.34 -7.08
CA LEU A 211 -20.11 -8.90 -5.84
C LEU A 211 -19.12 -8.68 -4.68
N TRP A 212 -18.00 -9.39 -4.60
CA TRP A 212 -16.87 -9.07 -3.70
C TRP A 212 -16.21 -7.73 -4.06
N ALA A 213 -16.05 -7.46 -5.36
CA ALA A 213 -15.62 -6.18 -5.90
C ALA A 213 -16.72 -5.10 -5.84
N ARG A 214 -17.91 -5.40 -5.30
CA ARG A 214 -19.08 -4.52 -5.19
C ARG A 214 -19.66 -4.03 -6.53
N GLN A 215 -19.22 -4.59 -7.67
CA GLN A 215 -19.68 -4.28 -9.03
C GLN A 215 -21.05 -4.91 -9.34
N VAL A 216 -22.09 -4.47 -8.61
CA VAL A 216 -23.44 -5.04 -8.67
C VAL A 216 -24.06 -4.90 -10.07
N THR A 217 -23.80 -3.81 -10.78
CA THR A 217 -24.27 -3.59 -12.17
C THR A 217 -23.71 -4.64 -13.12
N ASN A 218 -22.42 -4.96 -13.02
CA ASN A 218 -21.76 -5.99 -13.81
C ASN A 218 -22.29 -7.39 -13.46
N ALA A 219 -22.40 -7.70 -12.16
CA ALA A 219 -22.90 -9.00 -11.69
C ALA A 219 -24.33 -9.30 -12.20
N ARG A 220 -25.24 -8.31 -12.13
CA ARG A 220 -26.66 -8.45 -12.50
C ARG A 220 -26.88 -8.91 -13.95
N ARG A 221 -26.00 -8.55 -14.89
CA ARG A 221 -26.11 -8.97 -16.30
C ARG A 221 -26.01 -10.49 -16.50
N ILE A 222 -25.38 -11.19 -15.56
CA ILE A 222 -25.12 -12.63 -15.62
C ILE A 222 -26.16 -13.46 -14.83
N PHE A 223 -27.01 -12.83 -14.00
CA PHE A 223 -27.95 -13.52 -13.09
C PHE A 223 -28.91 -14.51 -13.78
N SER A 224 -29.30 -14.24 -15.03
CA SER A 224 -30.16 -15.16 -15.82
C SER A 224 -29.49 -16.49 -16.14
N LYS A 225 -28.16 -16.55 -16.12
CA LYS A 225 -27.35 -17.73 -16.44
C LYS A 225 -27.02 -18.61 -15.22
N LEU A 226 -27.30 -18.11 -14.01
CA LEU A 226 -27.09 -18.83 -12.75
C LEU A 226 -28.14 -19.92 -12.53
N SER A 227 -27.82 -20.88 -11.66
CA SER A 227 -28.82 -21.78 -11.06
C SER A 227 -29.83 -20.98 -10.21
N SER A 228 -30.97 -21.58 -9.86
CA SER A 228 -31.99 -20.92 -9.02
C SER A 228 -31.41 -20.51 -7.66
N SER A 229 -30.67 -21.41 -7.00
CA SER A 229 -30.05 -21.15 -5.69
C SER A 229 -29.04 -20.00 -5.74
N GLU A 230 -28.09 -20.05 -6.68
CA GLU A 230 -27.07 -19.00 -6.83
C GLU A 230 -27.68 -17.65 -7.21
N ARG A 231 -28.75 -17.66 -8.03
CA ARG A 231 -29.48 -16.44 -8.37
C ARG A 231 -30.12 -15.79 -7.14
N HIS A 232 -30.74 -16.56 -6.25
CA HIS A 232 -31.33 -16.01 -5.03
C HIS A 232 -30.26 -15.43 -4.07
N LYS A 233 -29.14 -16.13 -3.86
CA LYS A 233 -28.00 -15.60 -3.09
C LYS A 233 -27.47 -14.29 -3.70
N ALA A 234 -27.22 -14.29 -5.00
CA ALA A 234 -26.71 -13.12 -5.72
C ALA A 234 -27.69 -11.93 -5.69
N GLN A 235 -29.00 -12.17 -5.79
CA GLN A 235 -30.04 -11.15 -5.66
C GLN A 235 -30.10 -10.54 -4.25
N ALA A 236 -30.09 -11.37 -3.21
CA ALA A 236 -30.07 -10.90 -1.82
C ALA A 236 -28.80 -10.07 -1.53
N ARG A 237 -27.63 -10.59 -1.89
CA ARG A 237 -26.33 -9.91 -1.74
C ARG A 237 -26.29 -8.58 -2.49
N ALA A 238 -26.73 -8.55 -3.75
CA ALA A 238 -26.83 -7.33 -4.55
C ALA A 238 -27.78 -6.29 -3.93
N ALA A 239 -28.93 -6.72 -3.40
CA ALA A 239 -29.88 -5.83 -2.76
C ALA A 239 -29.33 -5.23 -1.45
N LEU A 240 -28.62 -6.03 -0.64
CA LEU A 240 -27.94 -5.58 0.58
C LEU A 240 -26.80 -4.58 0.26
N LEU A 241 -25.96 -4.89 -0.73
CA LEU A 241 -24.85 -4.01 -1.15
C LEU A 241 -25.34 -2.63 -1.64
N LEU A 242 -26.46 -2.60 -2.37
CA LEU A 242 -27.12 -1.37 -2.84
C LEU A 242 -28.03 -0.70 -1.80
N ARG A 243 -28.10 -1.23 -0.56
CA ARG A 243 -29.02 -0.78 0.50
C ARG A 243 -30.49 -0.70 0.08
N ALA A 244 -30.92 -1.58 -0.84
CA ALA A 244 -32.32 -1.64 -1.26
C ALA A 244 -33.22 -2.11 -0.10
N THR A 245 -34.42 -1.52 -0.01
CA THR A 245 -35.42 -1.85 1.03
C THR A 245 -35.84 -3.33 1.02
N SER A 246 -35.72 -4.01 -0.12
CA SER A 246 -35.95 -5.45 -0.26
C SER A 246 -34.84 -6.33 0.31
N GLY A 247 -33.62 -5.81 0.53
CA GLY A 247 -32.45 -6.57 0.96
C GLY A 247 -32.68 -7.43 2.21
N PRO A 248 -33.14 -6.86 3.34
CA PRO A 248 -33.46 -7.62 4.55
C PRO A 248 -34.57 -8.67 4.41
N LYS A 249 -35.49 -8.50 3.45
CA LYS A 249 -36.53 -9.51 3.15
C LYS A 249 -35.91 -10.64 2.32
N LEU A 250 -35.16 -10.31 1.28
CA LEU A 250 -34.47 -11.28 0.43
C LEU A 250 -33.49 -12.14 1.24
N TYR A 251 -32.70 -11.52 2.13
CA TYR A 251 -31.78 -12.22 3.02
C TYR A 251 -32.50 -13.21 3.95
N ARG A 252 -33.55 -12.77 4.67
CA ARG A 252 -34.30 -13.65 5.59
C ARG A 252 -35.02 -14.80 4.88
N ASN A 253 -35.35 -14.64 3.60
CA ASN A 253 -36.00 -15.67 2.77
C ASN A 253 -35.01 -16.70 2.18
N LEU A 254 -33.70 -16.53 2.32
CA LEU A 254 -32.72 -17.55 1.92
C LEU A 254 -32.77 -18.77 2.87
N PRO A 255 -32.44 -19.99 2.40
CA PRO A 255 -32.09 -21.12 3.26
C PRO A 255 -30.99 -20.75 4.27
N LYS A 256 -30.94 -21.42 5.43
CA LYS A 256 -30.01 -21.05 6.51
C LYS A 256 -28.54 -21.08 6.07
N ASP A 257 -28.14 -22.12 5.35
CA ASP A 257 -26.76 -22.23 4.84
C ASP A 257 -26.43 -21.11 3.85
N SER A 258 -27.41 -20.69 3.05
CA SER A 258 -27.30 -19.54 2.13
C SER A 258 -27.31 -18.17 2.85
N GLN A 259 -27.82 -18.07 4.08
CA GLN A 259 -27.65 -16.89 4.94
C GLN A 259 -26.22 -16.83 5.52
N MET A 260 -25.56 -17.99 5.65
CA MET A 260 -24.22 -18.17 6.21
C MET A 260 -23.11 -18.13 5.14
N ASP A 261 -23.44 -18.13 3.84
CA ASP A 261 -22.51 -17.85 2.74
C ASP A 261 -21.73 -16.56 3.05
N ALA A 262 -20.39 -16.65 3.11
CA ALA A 262 -19.55 -15.55 3.60
C ALA A 262 -19.76 -14.22 2.85
N GLY A 263 -20.05 -14.29 1.54
CA GLY A 263 -20.32 -13.10 0.74
C GLY A 263 -21.68 -12.47 1.05
N VAL A 264 -22.69 -13.29 1.36
CA VAL A 264 -24.03 -12.86 1.76
C VAL A 264 -24.00 -12.31 3.20
N LEU A 265 -23.37 -13.03 4.13
CA LEU A 265 -23.29 -12.66 5.55
C LEU A 265 -22.54 -11.34 5.75
N LEU A 266 -21.40 -11.14 5.07
CA LEU A 266 -20.69 -9.85 5.08
C LEU A 266 -21.55 -8.72 4.51
N ALA A 267 -22.27 -8.96 3.41
CA ALA A 267 -23.15 -7.94 2.83
C ALA A 267 -24.31 -7.57 3.78
N ALA A 268 -24.82 -8.54 4.55
CA ALA A 268 -25.84 -8.30 5.58
C ALA A 268 -25.25 -7.50 6.76
N MET A 269 -24.09 -7.90 7.30
CA MET A 269 -23.38 -7.16 8.35
C MET A 269 -23.15 -5.69 7.95
N ARG A 270 -22.61 -5.47 6.73
CA ARG A 270 -22.38 -4.14 6.16
C ARG A 270 -23.68 -3.34 6.01
N TYR A 271 -24.76 -3.96 5.53
CA TYR A 271 -26.07 -3.31 5.38
C TYR A 271 -26.59 -2.79 6.71
N TYR A 272 -26.60 -3.63 7.75
CA TYR A 272 -27.13 -3.25 9.06
C TYR A 272 -26.27 -2.17 9.74
N ARG A 273 -24.94 -2.29 9.68
CA ARG A 273 -24.02 -1.23 10.16
C ARG A 273 -24.28 0.11 9.46
N ARG A 274 -24.36 0.12 8.12
CA ARG A 274 -24.65 1.35 7.35
C ARG A 274 -26.08 1.89 7.53
N SER A 275 -26.93 1.20 8.28
CA SER A 275 -28.33 1.59 8.51
C SER A 275 -28.63 1.95 9.96
N GLY A 276 -27.61 2.11 10.82
CA GLY A 276 -27.79 2.42 12.24
C GLY A 276 -28.32 1.24 13.07
N ALA A 277 -28.07 0.02 12.61
CA ALA A 277 -28.47 -1.22 13.27
C ALA A 277 -27.21 -2.06 13.64
N GLU A 278 -26.21 -1.41 14.23
CA GLU A 278 -24.91 -2.01 14.57
C GLU A 278 -25.03 -3.21 15.50
N GLU A 279 -26.01 -3.24 16.40
CA GLU A 279 -26.36 -4.42 17.21
C GLU A 279 -26.63 -5.67 16.36
N THR A 280 -27.40 -5.50 15.28
CA THR A 280 -27.68 -6.59 14.33
C THR A 280 -26.43 -6.95 13.52
N ALA A 281 -25.61 -5.95 13.16
CA ALA A 281 -24.36 -6.19 12.44
C ALA A 281 -23.35 -7.00 13.30
N LEU A 282 -23.24 -6.68 14.59
CA LEU A 282 -22.43 -7.41 15.56
C LEU A 282 -22.93 -8.85 15.78
N ALA A 283 -24.25 -9.03 15.92
CA ALA A 283 -24.86 -10.37 16.02
C ALA A 283 -24.69 -11.21 14.73
N LEU A 284 -24.39 -10.59 13.59
CA LEU A 284 -23.98 -11.26 12.35
C LEU A 284 -22.47 -11.49 12.29
N SER A 285 -21.64 -10.57 12.81
CA SER A 285 -20.18 -10.73 12.84
C SER A 285 -19.74 -11.92 13.70
N ALA A 286 -20.46 -12.20 14.78
CA ALA A 286 -20.25 -13.36 15.66
C ALA A 286 -20.58 -14.72 15.00
N LYS A 287 -21.18 -14.71 13.80
CA LYS A 287 -21.49 -15.91 13.00
C LYS A 287 -20.51 -16.13 11.84
N ALA A 288 -19.57 -15.21 11.65
CA ALA A 288 -18.57 -15.33 10.60
C ALA A 288 -17.56 -16.43 10.94
N PRO A 289 -17.00 -17.13 9.93
CA PRO A 289 -15.86 -18.02 10.13
C PRO A 289 -14.67 -17.31 10.81
N ASN A 290 -13.82 -18.10 11.46
CA ASN A 290 -12.59 -17.64 12.13
C ASN A 290 -11.31 -18.07 11.38
N ASP A 291 -11.43 -18.49 10.12
CA ASP A 291 -10.35 -18.94 9.26
C ASP A 291 -10.42 -18.27 7.86
N ALA A 292 -9.29 -18.18 7.18
CA ALA A 292 -9.21 -17.46 5.90
C ALA A 292 -9.99 -18.15 4.77
N THR A 293 -10.09 -19.49 4.79
CA THR A 293 -10.79 -20.27 3.77
C THR A 293 -12.30 -20.07 3.87
N GLY A 294 -12.86 -20.17 5.08
CA GLY A 294 -14.26 -19.89 5.38
C GLY A 294 -14.65 -18.44 5.11
N LEU A 295 -13.77 -17.47 5.43
CA LEU A 295 -14.02 -16.05 5.15
C LEU A 295 -14.04 -15.72 3.64
N ARG A 296 -13.33 -16.50 2.81
CA ARG A 296 -13.19 -16.39 1.34
C ARG A 296 -12.54 -15.11 0.80
N ASN A 297 -12.66 -14.00 1.50
CA ASN A 297 -11.99 -12.73 1.22
C ASN A 297 -11.75 -11.99 2.56
N PRO A 298 -10.70 -12.37 3.31
CA PRO A 298 -10.54 -11.95 4.70
C PRO A 298 -10.36 -10.43 4.87
N ALA A 299 -9.67 -9.76 3.94
CA ALA A 299 -9.51 -8.30 3.95
C ALA A 299 -10.85 -7.55 3.94
N ARG A 300 -11.82 -8.00 3.13
CA ARG A 300 -13.16 -7.40 3.10
C ARG A 300 -13.98 -7.61 4.38
N TRP A 301 -13.65 -8.63 5.17
CA TRP A 301 -14.19 -8.80 6.51
C TRP A 301 -13.51 -7.87 7.51
N TRP A 302 -12.19 -7.70 7.41
CA TRP A 302 -11.43 -6.79 8.26
C TRP A 302 -11.87 -5.33 8.09
N ASP A 303 -12.10 -4.86 6.85
CA ASP A 303 -12.72 -3.56 6.52
C ASP A 303 -13.92 -3.24 7.44
N GLU A 304 -14.88 -4.17 7.52
CA GLU A 304 -16.14 -3.95 8.23
C GLU A 304 -16.05 -4.30 9.74
N ARG A 305 -15.18 -5.26 10.12
CA ARG A 305 -14.87 -5.58 11.53
C ARG A 305 -14.19 -4.39 12.22
N GLN A 306 -13.22 -3.73 11.59
CA GLN A 306 -12.60 -2.51 12.14
C GLN A 306 -13.63 -1.41 12.38
N LEU A 307 -14.55 -1.18 11.46
CA LEU A 307 -15.59 -0.15 11.61
C LEU A 307 -16.55 -0.47 12.78
N LEU A 308 -16.94 -1.74 12.94
CA LEU A 308 -17.73 -2.18 14.11
C LEU A 308 -16.92 -2.12 15.42
N MET A 309 -15.62 -2.45 15.39
CA MET A 309 -14.74 -2.40 16.56
C MET A 309 -14.59 -0.97 17.08
N ARG A 310 -14.39 0.00 16.18
CA ARG A 310 -14.31 1.43 16.53
C ARG A 310 -15.64 1.96 17.05
N TRP A 311 -16.77 1.49 16.53
CA TRP A 311 -18.10 1.76 17.10
C TRP A 311 -18.24 1.15 18.51
N ALA A 312 -17.85 -0.11 18.70
CA ALA A 312 -17.93 -0.80 19.98
C ALA A 312 -17.07 -0.12 21.06
N LEU A 313 -15.84 0.29 20.72
CA LEU A 313 -14.97 1.11 21.59
C LEU A 313 -15.64 2.43 22.00
N LYS A 314 -16.20 3.19 21.04
CA LYS A 314 -16.97 4.42 21.32
C LYS A 314 -18.18 4.15 22.23
N GLN A 315 -18.77 2.97 22.15
CA GLN A 315 -19.90 2.55 22.99
C GLN A 315 -19.49 1.95 24.34
N GLY A 316 -18.22 1.90 24.72
CA GLY A 316 -17.77 1.24 25.96
C GLY A 316 -17.94 -0.29 25.94
N ARG A 317 -18.11 -0.90 24.76
CA ARG A 317 -18.35 -2.33 24.55
C ARG A 317 -17.04 -3.06 24.26
N PHE A 318 -16.16 -3.10 25.25
CA PHE A 318 -14.76 -3.50 25.04
C PHE A 318 -14.58 -5.00 24.78
N GLY A 319 -15.43 -5.87 25.36
CA GLY A 319 -15.40 -7.31 25.08
C GLY A 319 -15.85 -7.61 23.65
N ASP A 320 -16.85 -6.89 23.15
CA ASP A 320 -17.28 -6.96 21.74
C ASP A 320 -16.21 -6.41 20.78
N ALA A 321 -15.56 -5.30 21.15
CA ALA A 321 -14.46 -4.72 20.38
C ALA A 321 -13.26 -5.68 20.30
N TYR A 322 -12.89 -6.30 21.42
CA TYR A 322 -11.87 -7.34 21.47
C TYR A 322 -12.26 -8.55 20.60
N ALA A 323 -13.51 -9.03 20.68
CA ALA A 323 -13.96 -10.18 19.89
C ALA A 323 -13.92 -9.91 18.37
N LEU A 324 -14.19 -8.68 17.94
CA LEU A 324 -14.07 -8.23 16.55
C LEU A 324 -12.61 -8.17 16.05
N ALA A 325 -11.66 -7.89 16.95
CA ALA A 325 -10.23 -7.85 16.65
C ALA A 325 -9.56 -9.23 16.72
N ALA A 326 -9.85 -10.02 17.76
CA ALA A 326 -9.20 -11.32 18.01
C ALA A 326 -9.73 -12.43 17.07
N ASN A 327 -11.03 -12.50 16.80
CA ASN A 327 -11.60 -13.56 15.94
C ASN A 327 -11.48 -13.22 14.45
N HIS A 328 -10.32 -12.70 14.03
CA HIS A 328 -10.13 -12.08 12.72
C HIS A 328 -10.01 -13.09 11.57
N GLY A 329 -9.45 -14.29 11.80
CA GLY A 329 -9.30 -15.33 10.77
C GLY A 329 -8.45 -14.93 9.56
N LEU A 330 -7.48 -14.04 9.79
CA LEU A 330 -6.58 -13.52 8.75
C LEU A 330 -5.33 -14.39 8.65
N GLU A 331 -4.74 -14.40 7.46
CA GLU A 331 -3.37 -14.89 7.22
C GLU A 331 -2.33 -13.79 7.49
N PRO A 332 -1.04 -14.14 7.64
CA PRO A 332 0.05 -13.16 7.82
C PRO A 332 0.03 -12.04 6.78
N GLY A 333 0.08 -10.79 7.26
CA GLY A 333 -0.01 -9.59 6.43
C GLY A 333 -0.32 -8.33 7.25
N GLU A 334 -0.56 -7.21 6.56
CA GLU A 334 -0.86 -5.92 7.20
C GLU A 334 -2.16 -5.96 8.02
N ASP A 335 -3.23 -6.54 7.47
CA ASP A 335 -4.52 -6.67 8.15
C ASP A 335 -4.39 -7.45 9.46
N LEU A 336 -3.65 -8.57 9.46
CA LEU A 336 -3.38 -9.36 10.65
C LEU A 336 -2.55 -8.58 11.66
N SER A 337 -1.56 -7.81 11.19
CA SER A 337 -0.72 -6.97 12.05
C SER A 337 -1.54 -5.90 12.77
N GLU A 338 -2.48 -5.24 12.08
CA GLU A 338 -3.44 -4.35 12.75
C GLU A 338 -4.41 -5.14 13.65
N ALA A 339 -4.86 -6.34 13.28
CA ALA A 339 -5.81 -7.12 14.08
C ALA A 339 -5.22 -7.58 15.42
N GLU A 340 -4.04 -8.22 15.40
CA GLU A 340 -3.32 -8.66 16.60
C GLU A 340 -2.92 -7.44 17.46
N PHE A 341 -2.48 -6.33 16.84
CA PHE A 341 -2.23 -5.08 17.57
C PHE A 341 -3.48 -4.57 18.29
N ASN A 342 -4.61 -4.44 17.58
CA ASN A 342 -5.85 -3.91 18.16
C ASN A 342 -6.38 -4.85 19.24
N ALA A 343 -6.30 -6.18 19.06
CA ALA A 343 -6.74 -7.15 20.07
C ALA A 343 -5.90 -7.04 21.36
N GLY A 344 -4.57 -6.99 21.24
CA GLY A 344 -3.66 -6.83 22.38
C GLY A 344 -3.83 -5.48 23.07
N TRP A 345 -3.94 -4.39 22.31
CA TRP A 345 -4.15 -3.05 22.85
C TRP A 345 -5.50 -2.94 23.60
N ILE A 346 -6.57 -3.53 23.06
CA ILE A 346 -7.87 -3.56 23.74
C ILE A 346 -7.80 -4.41 25.03
N ALA A 347 -7.16 -5.58 24.98
CA ALA A 347 -6.95 -6.43 26.15
C ALA A 347 -6.18 -5.70 27.26
N LEU A 348 -5.11 -4.99 26.93
CA LEU A 348 -4.28 -4.27 27.90
C LEU A 348 -4.95 -3.01 28.46
N ARG A 349 -5.57 -2.19 27.60
CA ARG A 349 -5.94 -0.80 27.95
C ARG A 349 -7.40 -0.60 28.30
N PHE A 350 -8.26 -1.59 28.05
CA PHE A 350 -9.70 -1.49 28.28
C PHE A 350 -10.30 -2.69 29.04
N LEU A 351 -9.60 -3.83 29.08
CA LEU A 351 -10.11 -5.07 29.70
C LEU A 351 -9.32 -5.52 30.94
N ASP A 352 -8.18 -4.89 31.23
CA ASP A 352 -7.27 -5.26 32.33
C ASP A 352 -6.78 -6.73 32.21
N GLN A 353 -6.43 -7.13 30.98
CA GLN A 353 -5.98 -8.49 30.64
C GLN A 353 -4.54 -8.45 30.08
N PRO A 354 -3.52 -8.11 30.88
CA PRO A 354 -2.18 -7.86 30.36
C PRO A 354 -1.45 -9.12 29.87
N ALA A 355 -1.71 -10.30 30.46
CA ALA A 355 -1.19 -11.58 29.97
C ALA A 355 -1.74 -11.95 28.57
N ARG A 356 -3.04 -11.73 28.36
CA ARG A 356 -3.70 -11.90 27.04
C ARG A 356 -3.16 -10.91 26.01
N ALA A 357 -2.90 -9.67 26.43
CA ALA A 357 -2.31 -8.66 25.56
C ALA A 357 -0.89 -9.02 25.13
N GLU A 358 -0.07 -9.53 26.06
CA GLU A 358 1.25 -10.09 25.76
C GLU A 358 1.17 -11.17 24.68
N THR A 359 0.25 -12.14 24.78
CA THR A 359 0.07 -13.17 23.74
C THR A 359 -0.22 -12.58 22.35
N HIS A 360 -1.11 -11.59 22.26
CA HIS A 360 -1.37 -10.88 21.00
C HIS A 360 -0.15 -10.11 20.49
N PHE A 361 0.63 -9.44 21.35
CA PHE A 361 1.81 -8.70 20.92
C PHE A 361 3.00 -9.61 20.56
N LEU A 362 3.08 -10.82 21.12
CA LEU A 362 4.02 -11.86 20.68
C LEU A 362 3.64 -12.40 19.30
N ALA A 363 2.35 -12.68 19.06
CA ALA A 363 1.84 -13.06 17.74
C ALA A 363 2.03 -11.96 16.69
N LEU A 364 1.90 -10.68 17.09
CA LEU A 364 2.28 -9.54 16.27
C LEU A 364 3.80 -9.51 15.98
N ALA A 365 4.64 -9.74 16.98
CA ALA A 365 6.10 -9.77 16.80
C ALA A 365 6.57 -10.92 15.88
N SER A 366 5.81 -12.02 15.79
CA SER A 366 6.14 -13.18 14.96
C SER A 366 5.87 -12.99 13.47
N VAL A 367 5.02 -12.02 13.08
CA VAL A 367 4.57 -11.81 11.69
C VAL A 367 5.06 -10.50 11.07
N VAL A 368 5.71 -9.62 11.83
CA VAL A 368 6.16 -8.30 11.34
C VAL A 368 7.67 -8.21 11.21
N GLY A 369 8.16 -7.74 10.06
CA GLY A 369 9.59 -7.53 9.80
C GLY A 369 10.05 -6.07 9.74
N THR A 370 9.13 -5.08 9.72
CA THR A 370 9.53 -3.67 9.55
C THR A 370 9.94 -3.02 10.87
N PRO A 371 10.94 -2.11 10.90
CA PRO A 371 11.33 -1.36 12.09
C PRO A 371 10.17 -0.67 12.83
N ILE A 372 9.18 -0.12 12.11
CA ILE A 372 8.02 0.54 12.69
C ILE A 372 7.12 -0.46 13.41
N SER A 373 6.84 -1.60 12.78
CA SER A 373 5.97 -2.64 13.35
C SER A 373 6.65 -3.40 14.50
N LEU A 374 7.93 -3.73 14.37
CA LEU A 374 8.73 -4.41 15.40
C LEU A 374 8.84 -3.55 16.66
N SER A 375 9.19 -2.26 16.52
CA SER A 375 9.25 -1.35 17.66
C SER A 375 7.89 -1.15 18.35
N ARG A 376 6.78 -1.13 17.58
CA ARG A 376 5.41 -1.12 18.16
C ARG A 376 5.17 -2.38 18.99
N ALA A 377 5.44 -3.56 18.44
CA ALA A 377 5.26 -4.83 19.15
C ALA A 377 6.07 -4.87 20.45
N TYR A 378 7.37 -4.56 20.41
CA TYR A 378 8.25 -4.56 21.59
C TYR A 378 7.88 -3.49 22.63
N TYR A 379 7.52 -2.27 22.22
CA TYR A 379 7.05 -1.26 23.17
C TYR A 379 5.78 -1.70 23.91
N TRP A 380 4.82 -2.29 23.18
CA TRP A 380 3.56 -2.73 23.78
C TRP A 380 3.69 -4.03 24.59
N LEU A 381 4.63 -4.92 24.25
CA LEU A 381 5.08 -6.01 25.12
C LEU A 381 5.66 -5.46 26.43
N GLY A 382 6.51 -4.44 26.37
CA GLY A 382 7.03 -3.76 27.56
C GLY A 382 5.91 -3.18 28.43
N ARG A 383 4.93 -2.50 27.84
CA ARG A 383 3.74 -1.99 28.55
C ARG A 383 2.87 -3.11 29.14
N ALA A 384 2.79 -4.28 28.50
CA ALA A 384 2.08 -5.45 29.03
C ALA A 384 2.82 -6.10 30.21
N ALA A 385 4.15 -6.20 30.15
CA ALA A 385 4.98 -6.69 31.24
C ALA A 385 4.98 -5.74 32.46
N GLU A 386 5.00 -4.42 32.24
CA GLU A 386 4.76 -3.42 33.31
C GLU A 386 3.44 -3.67 34.04
N ALA A 387 2.36 -3.90 33.30
CA ALA A 387 1.03 -4.17 33.86
C ALA A 387 0.91 -5.55 34.55
N GLN A 388 1.77 -6.52 34.19
CA GLN A 388 1.91 -7.79 34.93
C GLN A 388 2.81 -7.68 36.17
N GLY A 389 3.43 -6.53 36.43
CA GLY A 389 4.41 -6.37 37.51
C GLY A 389 5.74 -7.10 37.25
N LYS A 390 6.11 -7.32 35.99
CA LYS A 390 7.36 -7.96 35.55
C LYS A 390 8.34 -6.89 34.98
N PRO A 391 9.06 -6.12 35.83
CA PRO A 391 9.86 -4.96 35.39
C PRO A 391 11.12 -5.33 34.58
N ASP A 392 11.74 -6.47 34.87
CA ASP A 392 12.94 -6.93 34.15
C ASP A 392 12.59 -7.40 32.74
N LEU A 393 11.49 -8.14 32.60
CA LEU A 393 10.87 -8.49 31.31
C LEU A 393 10.47 -7.24 30.51
N ALA A 394 9.85 -6.24 31.16
CA ALA A 394 9.51 -4.97 30.54
C ALA A 394 10.76 -4.22 30.02
N THR A 395 11.83 -4.22 30.81
CA THR A 395 13.13 -3.65 30.45
C THR A 395 13.72 -4.36 29.22
N SER A 396 13.69 -5.69 29.19
CA SER A 396 14.16 -6.50 28.04
C SER A 396 13.37 -6.22 26.75
N TYR A 397 12.04 -6.08 26.85
CA TYR A 397 11.22 -5.69 25.70
C TYR A 397 11.50 -4.26 25.24
N TYR A 398 11.64 -3.29 26.13
CA TYR A 398 12.02 -1.94 25.73
C TYR A 398 13.42 -1.90 25.10
N GLN A 399 14.38 -2.69 25.59
CA GLN A 399 15.71 -2.82 24.99
C GLN A 399 15.61 -3.31 23.54
N ALA A 400 14.78 -4.33 23.27
CA ALA A 400 14.52 -4.85 21.93
C ALA A 400 13.93 -3.82 20.93
N ALA A 401 13.27 -2.76 21.43
CA ALA A 401 12.78 -1.67 20.60
C ALA A 401 13.84 -0.59 20.28
N THR A 402 14.90 -0.46 21.09
CA THR A 402 15.90 0.62 20.96
C THR A 402 16.73 0.64 19.66
N PRO A 403 17.02 -0.47 18.95
CA PRO A 403 17.68 -0.42 17.64
C PRO A 403 16.90 0.43 16.61
N TYR A 404 15.59 0.58 16.82
CA TYR A 404 14.68 1.37 16.00
C TYR A 404 14.45 2.78 16.56
N TYR A 405 15.47 3.40 17.17
CA TYR A 405 15.44 4.74 17.81
C TYR A 405 14.97 5.90 16.91
N TYR A 406 14.76 5.68 15.61
CA TYR A 406 14.16 6.62 14.66
C TYR A 406 12.66 6.42 14.42
N SER A 407 12.03 5.39 15.02
CA SER A 407 10.58 5.20 15.03
C SER A 407 9.96 5.75 16.32
N PHE A 408 8.67 6.10 16.26
CA PHE A 408 7.86 6.59 17.37
C PHE A 408 7.95 5.67 18.60
N TYR A 409 7.74 4.37 18.40
CA TYR A 409 7.73 3.39 19.49
C TYR A 409 9.14 3.03 20.00
N GLY A 410 10.17 3.07 19.12
CA GLY A 410 11.57 2.93 19.54
C GLY A 410 12.05 4.11 20.38
N GLN A 411 11.60 5.33 20.06
CA GLN A 411 11.87 6.54 20.86
C GLN A 411 11.19 6.49 22.23
N LEU A 412 9.92 6.07 22.31
CA LEU A 412 9.22 5.91 23.59
C LEU A 412 9.87 4.82 24.46
N ALA A 413 10.32 3.71 23.88
CA ALA A 413 11.04 2.66 24.60
C ALA A 413 12.42 3.16 25.11
N ALA A 414 13.14 3.94 24.31
CA ALA A 414 14.38 4.57 24.74
C ALA A 414 14.17 5.57 25.90
N GLU A 415 13.05 6.31 25.90
CA GLU A 415 12.67 7.20 27.01
C GLU A 415 12.25 6.44 28.28
N LYS A 416 11.61 5.28 28.14
CA LYS A 416 11.31 4.37 29.27
C LYS A 416 12.57 3.83 29.95
N LEU A 417 13.62 3.52 29.18
CA LEU A 417 14.90 3.01 29.71
C LEU A 417 15.82 4.11 30.25
N GLY A 418 15.80 5.30 29.63
CA GLY A 418 16.71 6.39 29.98
C GLY A 418 18.19 6.08 29.68
N GLY A 419 19.09 6.75 30.41
CA GLY A 419 20.53 6.46 30.40
C GLY A 419 21.16 6.38 29.00
N ALA A 420 21.78 5.23 28.70
CA ALA A 420 22.45 4.97 27.42
C ALA A 420 21.47 4.91 26.23
N ALA A 421 20.21 4.49 26.43
CA ALA A 421 19.22 4.43 25.35
C ALA A 421 18.89 5.84 24.79
N LEU A 422 19.07 6.88 25.60
CA LEU A 422 18.93 8.29 25.17
C LEU A 422 20.20 8.88 24.53
N GLN A 423 21.29 8.12 24.41
CA GLN A 423 22.50 8.55 23.71
C GLN A 423 22.52 8.16 22.22
N ASN A 424 21.44 7.55 21.72
CA ASN A 424 21.28 7.14 20.34
C ASN A 424 21.47 8.31 19.36
N ARG A 425 22.44 8.14 18.45
CA ARG A 425 22.76 9.03 17.33
C ARG A 425 22.68 8.20 16.05
N PHE A 426 22.45 8.86 14.92
CA PHE A 426 22.82 8.25 13.66
C PHE A 426 24.32 7.97 13.64
N GLY A 427 24.71 6.82 13.08
CA GLY A 427 26.11 6.46 12.88
C GLY A 427 26.83 7.43 11.92
N PRO A 428 28.12 7.19 11.65
CA PRO A 428 28.86 7.95 10.65
C PRO A 428 28.11 8.03 9.32
N VAL A 429 28.19 9.20 8.66
CA VAL A 429 27.55 9.40 7.36
C VAL A 429 28.06 8.34 6.38
N ILE A 430 27.14 7.55 5.81
CA ILE A 430 27.50 6.54 4.83
C ILE A 430 28.01 7.24 3.57
N VAL A 431 29.22 6.86 3.18
CA VAL A 431 29.86 7.26 1.92
C VAL A 431 30.03 6.01 1.08
N ALA A 432 29.57 6.06 -0.18
CA ALA A 432 29.73 4.97 -1.12
C ALA A 432 31.21 4.62 -1.34
N THR A 433 31.52 3.34 -1.33
CA THR A 433 32.82 2.78 -1.73
C THR A 433 32.99 2.77 -3.25
N PRO A 434 34.20 2.49 -3.79
CA PRO A 434 34.38 2.24 -5.21
C PRO A 434 33.54 1.05 -5.73
N GLU A 435 33.36 0.02 -4.91
CA GLU A 435 32.53 -1.15 -5.21
C GLU A 435 31.05 -0.76 -5.35
N ASP A 436 30.49 -0.02 -4.38
CA ASP A 436 29.10 0.45 -4.44
C ASP A 436 28.85 1.28 -5.71
N ARG A 437 29.80 2.16 -6.09
CA ARG A 437 29.73 2.95 -7.32
C ARG A 437 29.78 2.09 -8.58
N ALA A 438 30.59 1.03 -8.59
CA ALA A 438 30.70 0.11 -9.71
C ALA A 438 29.41 -0.70 -9.87
N MET A 439 28.90 -1.31 -8.79
CA MET A 439 27.63 -2.04 -8.78
C MET A 439 26.46 -1.14 -9.21
N PHE A 440 26.36 0.06 -8.65
CA PHE A 440 25.34 1.04 -9.03
C PHE A 440 25.43 1.39 -10.52
N SER A 441 26.62 1.73 -11.01
CA SER A 441 26.83 2.19 -12.39
C SER A 441 26.74 1.08 -13.45
N ALA A 442 26.89 -0.19 -13.08
CA ALA A 442 26.84 -1.31 -14.01
C ALA A 442 25.42 -1.64 -14.53
N ARG A 443 24.36 -1.12 -13.89
CA ARG A 443 22.97 -1.40 -14.26
C ARG A 443 22.54 -0.56 -15.48
N PRO A 444 22.01 -1.15 -16.57
CA PRO A 444 21.49 -0.39 -17.72
C PRO A 444 20.40 0.61 -17.34
N THR A 445 19.57 0.29 -16.35
CA THR A 445 18.54 1.19 -15.80
C THR A 445 19.13 2.42 -15.11
N VAL A 446 20.35 2.36 -14.57
CA VAL A 446 21.07 3.53 -14.01
C VAL A 446 21.71 4.37 -15.12
N ALA A 447 22.17 3.76 -16.21
CA ALA A 447 22.58 4.50 -17.41
C ALA A 447 21.38 5.24 -18.04
N ALA A 448 20.23 4.58 -18.19
CA ALA A 448 18.98 5.21 -18.64
C ALA A 448 18.53 6.35 -17.70
N LEU A 449 18.59 6.15 -16.37
CA LEU A 449 18.30 7.19 -15.37
C LEU A 449 19.17 8.44 -15.56
N ARG A 450 20.46 8.26 -15.86
CA ARG A 450 21.41 9.34 -16.16
C ARG A 450 21.08 10.06 -17.48
N MET A 451 20.72 9.33 -18.52
CA MET A 451 20.28 9.90 -19.81
C MET A 451 18.98 10.71 -19.66
N LEU A 452 18.07 10.31 -18.76
CA LEU A 452 16.84 11.05 -18.47
C LEU A 452 17.08 12.39 -17.74
N SER A 453 18.17 12.48 -16.97
CA SER A 453 18.66 13.75 -16.39
C SER A 453 19.16 14.69 -17.49
N ASP A 454 20.00 14.21 -18.43
CA ASP A 454 20.48 14.99 -19.60
C ASP A 454 19.33 15.52 -20.46
N LEU A 455 18.23 14.76 -20.60
CA LEU A 455 17.04 15.13 -21.35
C LEU A 455 16.06 16.02 -20.56
N GLY A 456 16.21 16.15 -19.24
CA GLY A 456 15.30 16.90 -18.38
C GLY A 456 13.89 16.28 -18.24
N LEU A 457 13.76 14.96 -18.40
CA LEU A 457 12.49 14.25 -18.35
C LEU A 457 12.15 13.80 -16.91
N ASP A 458 11.78 14.77 -16.07
CA ASP A 458 11.60 14.60 -14.61
C ASP A 458 10.65 13.42 -14.23
N TYR A 459 9.58 13.15 -15.00
CA TYR A 459 8.62 12.06 -14.70
C TYR A 459 9.20 10.68 -15.02
N GLU A 460 9.82 10.53 -16.19
CA GLU A 460 10.55 9.32 -16.59
C GLU A 460 11.71 9.04 -15.62
N PHE A 461 12.45 10.08 -15.21
CA PHE A 461 13.52 9.98 -14.21
C PHE A 461 12.99 9.41 -12.89
N MET A 462 11.87 9.94 -12.37
CA MET A 462 11.20 9.39 -11.17
C MET A 462 10.83 7.91 -11.34
N VAL A 463 10.27 7.53 -12.49
CA VAL A 463 9.87 6.14 -12.77
C VAL A 463 11.08 5.19 -12.76
N PHE A 464 12.22 5.60 -13.32
CA PHE A 464 13.46 4.82 -13.24
C PHE A 464 14.07 4.85 -11.83
N ALA A 465 14.03 5.97 -11.11
CA ALA A 465 14.57 6.08 -9.75
C ALA A 465 13.84 5.14 -8.76
N TYR A 466 12.52 5.08 -8.82
CA TYR A 466 11.70 4.12 -8.04
C TYR A 466 12.03 2.68 -8.41
N HIS A 467 12.17 2.41 -9.70
CA HIS A 467 12.48 1.07 -10.16
C HIS A 467 13.89 0.59 -9.72
N VAL A 468 14.85 1.52 -9.67
CA VAL A 468 16.21 1.28 -9.17
C VAL A 468 16.22 1.15 -7.64
N ASP A 469 15.52 2.00 -6.88
CA ASP A 469 15.51 1.95 -5.41
C ASP A 469 15.00 0.61 -4.84
N ASP A 470 13.99 0.02 -5.50
CA ASP A 470 13.47 -1.32 -5.21
C ASP A 470 14.45 -2.47 -5.59
N ARG A 471 15.63 -2.18 -6.16
CA ARG A 471 16.69 -3.15 -6.56
C ARG A 471 18.06 -2.94 -5.91
N LEU A 472 18.25 -1.86 -5.14
CA LEU A 472 19.51 -1.63 -4.42
C LEU A 472 19.54 -2.43 -3.11
N GLU A 473 20.72 -2.88 -2.71
CA GLU A 473 20.88 -3.73 -1.52
C GLU A 473 21.88 -3.14 -0.52
N ARG A 474 22.80 -2.29 -0.99
CA ARG A 474 23.88 -1.75 -0.17
C ARG A 474 23.63 -0.29 0.20
N PRO A 475 23.87 0.13 1.46
CA PRO A 475 23.72 1.53 1.88
C PRO A 475 24.44 2.54 0.98
N GLY A 476 25.62 2.17 0.44
CA GLY A 476 26.39 3.01 -0.48
C GLY A 476 25.74 3.22 -1.85
N GLU A 477 25.01 2.23 -2.38
CA GLU A 477 24.28 2.38 -3.65
C GLU A 477 23.13 3.38 -3.50
N TYR A 478 22.39 3.30 -2.38
CA TYR A 478 21.35 4.27 -2.03
C TYR A 478 21.89 5.71 -1.92
N VAL A 479 23.14 5.88 -1.47
CA VAL A 479 23.84 7.18 -1.46
C VAL A 479 24.17 7.67 -2.87
N GLU A 480 24.50 6.80 -3.82
CA GLU A 480 24.71 7.19 -5.23
C GLU A 480 23.39 7.59 -5.92
N LEU A 481 22.29 6.87 -5.66
CA LEU A 481 20.96 7.28 -6.15
C LEU A 481 20.54 8.64 -5.56
N ALA A 482 20.78 8.86 -4.27
CA ALA A 482 20.51 10.13 -3.60
C ALA A 482 21.30 11.31 -4.20
N LYS A 483 22.56 11.08 -4.64
CA LYS A 483 23.36 12.10 -5.33
C LYS A 483 22.71 12.52 -6.66
N LEU A 484 22.27 11.56 -7.47
CA LEU A 484 21.56 11.85 -8.73
C LEU A 484 20.25 12.60 -8.46
N ALA A 485 19.41 12.09 -7.56
CA ALA A 485 18.13 12.70 -7.19
C ALA A 485 18.28 14.14 -6.67
N ASN A 486 19.29 14.41 -5.84
CA ASN A 486 19.56 15.76 -5.33
C ASN A 486 20.11 16.68 -6.43
N GLY A 487 20.88 16.17 -7.39
CA GLY A 487 21.32 16.91 -8.58
C GLY A 487 20.15 17.39 -9.45
N GLU A 488 19.10 16.57 -9.55
CA GLU A 488 17.85 16.91 -10.26
C GLU A 488 16.91 17.85 -9.49
N GLY A 489 17.24 18.20 -8.24
CA GLY A 489 16.33 18.96 -7.36
C GLY A 489 15.12 18.13 -6.88
N ALA A 490 15.27 16.80 -6.80
CA ALA A 490 14.22 15.84 -6.49
C ALA A 490 14.42 15.13 -5.13
N PRO A 491 14.46 15.84 -3.98
CA PRO A 491 14.77 15.27 -2.67
C PRO A 491 13.78 14.20 -2.17
N HIS A 492 12.57 14.16 -2.75
CA HIS A 492 11.59 13.11 -2.47
C HIS A 492 12.05 11.72 -2.93
N LEU A 493 12.77 11.64 -4.06
CA LEU A 493 13.35 10.38 -4.52
C LEU A 493 14.43 9.90 -3.53
N THR A 494 15.21 10.83 -2.95
CA THR A 494 16.17 10.55 -1.87
C THR A 494 15.46 9.99 -0.62
N VAL A 495 14.40 10.66 -0.13
CA VAL A 495 13.64 10.21 1.06
C VAL A 495 13.00 8.84 0.82
N ARG A 496 12.36 8.63 -0.33
CA ARG A 496 11.77 7.33 -0.70
C ARG A 496 12.84 6.25 -0.73
N ALA A 497 13.94 6.48 -1.44
CA ALA A 497 15.04 5.52 -1.52
C ALA A 497 15.55 5.15 -0.13
N GLY A 498 15.65 6.11 0.80
CA GLY A 498 16.00 5.86 2.19
C GLY A 498 14.93 5.09 2.98
N LYS A 499 13.64 5.29 2.70
CA LYS A 499 12.54 4.47 3.25
C LYS A 499 12.58 3.03 2.73
N VAL A 500 12.97 2.80 1.47
CA VAL A 500 13.18 1.45 0.90
C VAL A 500 14.40 0.81 1.55
N ALA A 501 15.50 1.54 1.66
CA ALA A 501 16.73 1.09 2.32
C ALA A 501 16.49 0.65 3.77
N ILE A 502 15.70 1.40 4.55
CA ILE A 502 15.25 1.00 5.90
C ILE A 502 14.54 -0.36 5.89
N ARG A 503 13.64 -0.62 4.93
CA ARG A 503 12.91 -1.90 4.84
C ARG A 503 13.80 -3.07 4.44
N ARG A 504 14.89 -2.84 3.71
CA ARG A 504 15.86 -3.86 3.28
C ARG A 504 17.07 -4.02 4.21
N GLY A 505 17.09 -3.36 5.37
CA GLY A 505 18.24 -3.36 6.29
C GLY A 505 19.45 -2.52 5.84
N ALA A 506 19.36 -1.86 4.68
CA ALA A 506 20.42 -1.05 4.08
C ALA A 506 20.48 0.40 4.61
N PHE A 507 20.23 0.61 5.90
CA PHE A 507 19.96 1.94 6.46
C PHE A 507 21.10 2.96 6.22
N ALA A 508 20.80 4.02 5.48
CA ALA A 508 21.65 5.20 5.30
C ALA A 508 20.94 6.46 5.80
N ALA A 509 21.34 6.97 6.96
CA ALA A 509 20.64 8.07 7.64
C ALA A 509 20.58 9.37 6.82
N ASN A 510 21.64 9.68 6.08
CA ASN A 510 21.74 10.84 5.16
C ASN A 510 20.82 10.72 3.93
N VAL A 511 20.31 9.52 3.63
CA VAL A 511 19.35 9.26 2.55
C VAL A 511 17.93 9.25 3.11
N ALA A 512 17.69 8.57 4.24
CA ALA A 512 16.37 8.47 4.85
C ALA A 512 15.87 9.76 5.51
N TYR A 513 16.79 10.59 5.99
CA TYR A 513 16.53 11.86 6.66
C TYR A 513 17.48 12.95 6.12
N PRO A 514 17.28 13.39 4.86
CA PRO A 514 18.02 14.51 4.32
C PRO A 514 17.60 15.80 5.03
N THR A 515 18.55 16.69 5.27
CA THR A 515 18.26 18.06 5.74
C THR A 515 18.07 18.96 4.52
N VAL A 516 16.88 19.53 4.35
CA VAL A 516 16.60 20.55 3.32
C VAL A 516 16.66 21.95 3.93
N PHE A 517 16.84 22.96 3.09
CA PHE A 517 16.82 24.36 3.53
C PHE A 517 15.44 24.75 4.07
N VAL A 518 15.41 25.31 5.29
CA VAL A 518 14.22 25.95 5.87
C VAL A 518 14.47 27.47 5.90
N PRO A 519 13.60 28.29 5.29
CA PRO A 519 13.74 29.75 5.28
C PRO A 519 13.46 30.38 6.65
N GLU A 520 14.08 31.53 6.94
CA GLU A 520 13.88 32.26 8.20
C GLU A 520 12.43 32.73 8.37
N GLU A 521 11.78 33.08 7.26
CA GLU A 521 10.38 33.46 7.17
C GLU A 521 9.43 32.35 7.65
N ALA A 522 9.82 31.07 7.52
CA ALA A 522 9.08 29.95 8.07
C ALA A 522 9.45 29.67 9.54
N LYS A 523 10.73 29.83 9.91
CA LYS A 523 11.24 29.60 11.29
C LYS A 523 10.64 30.55 12.32
N ARG A 524 10.20 31.75 11.92
CA ARG A 524 9.54 32.71 12.82
C ARG A 524 8.22 32.22 13.42
N PHE A 525 7.59 31.23 12.78
CA PHE A 525 6.30 30.66 13.20
C PHE A 525 6.47 29.36 14.00
N VAL A 526 7.27 28.42 13.49
CA VAL A 526 7.46 27.09 14.07
C VAL A 526 8.94 26.69 13.93
N SER A 527 9.46 25.91 14.88
CA SER A 527 10.85 25.49 14.88
C SER A 527 11.19 24.57 13.68
N PRO A 528 12.43 24.66 13.14
CA PRO A 528 12.78 24.01 11.87
C PRO A 528 12.65 22.48 11.93
N GLU A 529 12.88 21.83 13.07
CA GLU A 529 12.70 20.39 13.22
C GLU A 529 11.26 19.91 12.98
N ILE A 530 10.26 20.72 13.33
CA ILE A 530 8.84 20.40 13.12
C ILE A 530 8.48 20.66 11.67
N ILE A 531 8.96 21.75 11.08
CA ILE A 531 8.77 22.06 9.65
C ILE A 531 9.35 20.93 8.79
N LEU A 532 10.57 20.46 9.10
CA LEU A 532 11.20 19.34 8.42
C LEU A 532 10.44 18.03 8.67
N GLY A 533 10.05 17.76 9.93
CA GLY A 533 9.36 16.53 10.29
C GLY A 533 7.99 16.38 9.64
N LEU A 534 7.26 17.49 9.48
CA LEU A 534 5.98 17.55 8.77
C LEU A 534 6.19 17.50 7.25
N SER A 535 7.09 18.30 6.69
CA SER A 535 7.33 18.32 5.23
C SER A 535 7.85 16.98 4.69
N ARG A 536 8.61 16.22 5.49
CA ARG A 536 9.01 14.83 5.17
C ARG A 536 7.80 13.89 5.07
N GLN A 537 6.77 14.11 5.88
CA GLN A 537 5.55 13.29 5.88
C GLN A 537 4.58 13.71 4.78
N GLU A 538 4.40 15.01 4.54
CA GLU A 538 3.44 15.55 3.56
C GLU A 538 3.84 15.32 2.10
N SER A 539 5.11 15.51 1.78
CA SER A 539 5.58 15.57 0.39
C SER A 539 6.90 14.86 0.14
N GLU A 540 7.52 14.31 1.18
CA GLU A 540 8.92 13.87 1.14
C GLU A 540 9.87 15.00 0.68
N PHE A 541 9.52 16.25 0.96
CA PHE A 541 10.16 17.47 0.47
C PHE A 541 9.98 17.78 -1.03
N ASN A 542 9.05 17.13 -1.74
CA ASN A 542 8.75 17.47 -3.14
C ASN A 542 8.08 18.86 -3.24
N PRO A 543 8.72 19.88 -3.85
CA PRO A 543 8.13 21.21 -3.99
C PRO A 543 6.93 21.24 -4.93
N ARG A 544 6.82 20.26 -5.85
CA ARG A 544 5.75 20.13 -6.83
C ARG A 544 4.72 19.06 -6.46
N ALA A 545 4.72 18.55 -5.22
CA ALA A 545 3.74 17.56 -4.78
C ALA A 545 2.30 18.07 -4.94
N PHE A 546 1.44 17.26 -5.55
CA PHE A 546 0.04 17.54 -5.75
C PHE A 546 -0.79 16.33 -5.35
N SER A 547 -1.65 16.46 -4.33
CA SER A 547 -2.56 15.38 -3.92
C SER A 547 -3.86 15.39 -4.72
N ARG A 548 -4.54 14.24 -4.74
CA ARG A 548 -5.89 14.07 -5.31
C ARG A 548 -6.91 15.04 -4.67
N ALA A 549 -6.76 15.34 -3.38
CA ALA A 549 -7.57 16.34 -2.66
C ALA A 549 -7.20 17.80 -3.00
N GLY A 550 -6.27 18.03 -3.93
CA GLY A 550 -5.89 19.36 -4.41
C GLY A 550 -4.83 20.09 -3.56
N ALA A 551 -4.24 19.41 -2.57
CA ALA A 551 -3.19 19.94 -1.72
C ALA A 551 -1.85 20.09 -2.46
N ARG A 552 -1.02 21.07 -2.07
CA ARG A 552 0.09 21.57 -2.91
C ARG A 552 1.39 21.81 -2.14
N GLY A 553 2.49 21.39 -2.76
CA GLY A 553 3.88 21.66 -2.38
C GLY A 553 4.35 20.98 -1.10
N MET A 554 5.46 21.48 -0.54
CA MET A 554 6.22 20.79 0.49
C MET A 554 5.43 20.47 1.76
N MET A 555 4.53 21.37 2.18
CA MET A 555 3.65 21.19 3.35
C MET A 555 2.19 20.90 2.97
N GLN A 556 1.94 20.45 1.72
CA GLN A 556 0.61 20.05 1.20
C GLN A 556 -0.52 20.99 1.62
N LEU A 557 -0.40 22.27 1.25
CA LEU A 557 -1.44 23.24 1.55
C LEU A 557 -2.64 23.11 0.61
N ILE A 558 -3.84 22.98 1.17
CA ILE A 558 -5.10 23.13 0.44
C ILE A 558 -5.28 24.62 0.06
N PRO A 559 -5.65 24.96 -1.20
CA PRO A 559 -5.78 26.35 -1.66
C PRO A 559 -6.67 27.27 -0.81
N SER A 560 -7.77 26.76 -0.23
CA SER A 560 -8.65 27.52 0.67
C SER A 560 -7.95 27.84 2.01
N THR A 561 -7.31 26.85 2.62
CA THR A 561 -6.48 27.00 3.83
C THR A 561 -5.33 27.98 3.61
N ALA A 562 -4.65 27.88 2.47
CA ALA A 562 -3.59 28.79 2.07
C ALA A 562 -4.11 30.24 1.93
N LEU A 563 -5.26 30.45 1.30
CA LEU A 563 -5.88 31.78 1.15
C LEU A 563 -6.26 32.40 2.51
N ILE A 564 -6.85 31.62 3.42
CA ILE A 564 -7.22 32.08 4.77
C ILE A 564 -5.97 32.46 5.57
N THR A 565 -4.96 31.59 5.56
CA THR A 565 -3.69 31.80 6.28
C THR A 565 -2.95 33.03 5.71
N ALA A 566 -2.88 33.18 4.39
CA ALA A 566 -2.21 34.30 3.75
C ALA A 566 -2.86 35.63 4.13
N ARG A 567 -4.20 35.69 4.17
CA ARG A 567 -4.96 36.85 4.64
C ARG A 567 -4.67 37.19 6.11
N LYS A 568 -4.66 36.19 7.01
CA LYS A 568 -4.38 36.40 8.45
C LYS A 568 -2.95 36.92 8.66
N GLU A 569 -1.99 36.48 7.86
CA GLU A 569 -0.58 36.90 7.93
C GLU A 569 -0.22 38.13 7.08
N GLY A 570 -1.19 38.80 6.46
CA GLY A 570 -0.93 39.94 5.57
C GLY A 570 -0.13 39.61 4.30
N MET A 571 -0.01 38.33 3.93
CA MET A 571 0.72 37.86 2.76
C MET A 571 -0.16 37.87 1.50
N ARG A 572 0.41 38.24 0.35
CA ARG A 572 -0.30 38.15 -0.93
C ARG A 572 -0.48 36.69 -1.34
N TYR A 573 -1.71 36.21 -1.34
CA TYR A 573 -2.03 34.86 -1.81
C TYR A 573 -1.66 34.65 -3.29
N SER A 574 -0.93 33.57 -3.58
CA SER A 574 -0.70 33.04 -4.92
C SER A 574 -0.89 31.52 -4.95
N ARG A 575 -1.72 31.02 -5.88
CA ARG A 575 -2.01 29.57 -6.02
C ARG A 575 -0.88 28.82 -6.73
N THR A 576 -0.18 29.48 -7.67
CA THR A 576 0.96 28.90 -8.42
C THR A 576 2.21 28.80 -7.54
N ALA A 577 2.48 29.84 -6.73
CA ALA A 577 3.57 29.84 -5.76
C ALA A 577 3.50 28.68 -4.75
N LEU A 578 2.33 28.05 -4.53
CA LEU A 578 2.24 26.83 -3.72
C LEU A 578 2.99 25.63 -4.31
N LEU A 579 3.33 25.63 -5.60
CA LEU A 579 4.10 24.59 -6.30
C LEU A 579 5.43 25.12 -6.88
N ASP A 580 5.47 26.40 -7.25
CA ASP A 580 6.62 27.00 -7.92
C ASP A 580 7.59 27.71 -6.95
N ASP A 581 7.17 28.00 -5.71
CA ASP A 581 7.95 28.71 -4.70
C ASP A 581 7.97 27.94 -3.35
N PRO A 582 9.03 27.15 -3.09
CA PRO A 582 9.20 26.40 -1.86
C PRO A 582 9.26 27.30 -0.62
N VAL A 583 9.83 28.51 -0.74
CA VAL A 583 9.95 29.44 0.39
C VAL A 583 8.57 29.97 0.78
N TYR A 584 7.75 30.35 -0.19
CA TYR A 584 6.36 30.73 0.02
C TYR A 584 5.53 29.58 0.60
N ASN A 585 5.67 28.35 0.07
CA ASN A 585 4.94 27.19 0.57
C ASN A 585 5.30 26.86 2.03
N LEU A 586 6.60 26.79 2.36
CA LEU A 586 7.08 26.53 3.72
C LEU A 586 6.69 27.64 4.70
N THR A 587 6.77 28.90 4.29
CA THR A 587 6.38 30.05 5.13
C THR A 587 4.89 30.01 5.46
N LEU A 588 4.05 29.78 4.46
CA LEU A 588 2.60 29.74 4.62
C LEU A 588 2.13 28.48 5.38
N GLY A 589 2.81 27.34 5.17
CA GLY A 589 2.53 26.10 5.90
C GLY A 589 2.93 26.19 7.37
N SER A 590 4.08 26.79 7.65
CA SER A 590 4.53 27.07 9.03
C SER A 590 3.59 28.05 9.75
N ALA A 591 3.10 29.09 9.07
CA ALA A 591 2.08 29.99 9.61
C ALA A 591 0.78 29.25 9.95
N HIS A 592 0.27 28.42 9.04
CA HIS A 592 -0.94 27.62 9.28
C HIS A 592 -0.77 26.68 10.48
N LEU A 593 0.40 26.04 10.58
CA LEU A 593 0.76 25.17 11.69
C LEU A 593 0.85 25.93 13.03
N SER A 594 1.35 27.16 13.05
CA SER A 594 1.31 28.04 14.23
C SER A 594 -0.13 28.31 14.68
N HIS A 595 -1.06 28.56 13.76
CA HIS A 595 -2.47 28.81 14.11
C HIS A 595 -3.15 27.59 14.72
N LEU A 596 -2.78 26.38 14.27
CA LEU A 596 -3.24 25.14 14.89
C LEU A 596 -2.59 24.92 16.27
N LEU A 597 -1.30 25.19 16.42
CA LEU A 597 -0.62 25.18 17.72
C LEU A 597 -1.29 26.14 18.71
N GLU A 598 -1.58 27.39 18.30
CA GLU A 598 -2.35 28.37 19.08
C GLU A 598 -3.72 27.79 19.50
N ARG A 599 -4.50 27.28 18.53
CA ARG A 599 -5.84 26.73 18.75
C ARG A 599 -5.89 25.56 19.73
N PHE A 600 -4.84 24.74 19.79
CA PHE A 600 -4.76 23.57 20.68
C PHE A 600 -3.81 23.76 21.88
N ASN A 601 -3.52 25.02 22.26
CA ASN A 601 -2.71 25.39 23.43
C ASN A 601 -1.29 24.77 23.39
N GLY A 602 -0.72 24.63 22.20
CA GLY A 602 0.60 24.07 21.93
C GLY A 602 0.65 22.55 21.78
N SER A 603 -0.48 21.83 21.93
CA SER A 603 -0.49 20.36 21.81
C SER A 603 -0.18 19.88 20.41
N LEU A 604 0.93 19.16 20.26
CA LEU A 604 1.40 18.64 18.97
C LEU A 604 0.50 17.51 18.45
N VAL A 605 0.00 16.64 19.35
CA VAL A 605 -0.94 15.56 19.00
C VAL A 605 -2.19 16.11 18.32
N LEU A 606 -2.85 17.08 18.97
CA LEU A 606 -4.07 17.71 18.43
C LEU A 606 -3.79 18.57 17.21
N THR A 607 -2.63 19.24 17.16
CA THR A 607 -2.19 20.03 16.01
C THR A 607 -2.01 19.18 14.76
N PHE A 608 -1.30 18.04 14.85
CA PHE A 608 -1.07 17.17 13.71
C PHE A 608 -2.33 16.39 13.31
N ALA A 609 -3.17 16.00 14.29
CA ALA A 609 -4.52 15.49 14.02
C ALA A 609 -5.36 16.52 13.22
N ALA A 610 -5.30 17.79 13.61
CA ALA A 610 -6.02 18.86 12.94
C ALA A 610 -5.45 19.26 11.57
N TYR A 611 -4.13 19.14 11.37
CA TYR A 611 -3.47 19.44 10.08
C TYR A 611 -3.90 18.42 9.02
N ASN A 612 -3.83 17.12 9.33
CA ASN A 612 -4.20 16.05 8.41
C ASN A 612 -5.73 15.86 8.27
N ALA A 613 -6.47 15.79 9.39
CA ALA A 613 -7.89 15.42 9.38
C ALA A 613 -8.87 16.60 9.48
N GLY A 614 -8.37 17.81 9.72
CA GLY A 614 -9.15 19.03 9.95
C GLY A 614 -9.46 19.29 11.43
N ALA A 615 -9.35 20.55 11.85
CA ALA A 615 -9.49 20.96 13.26
C ALA A 615 -10.85 20.60 13.90
N ASN A 616 -11.92 20.50 13.11
CA ASN A 616 -13.24 20.07 13.61
C ASN A 616 -13.28 18.58 13.96
N ARG A 617 -12.53 17.72 13.23
CA ARG A 617 -12.40 16.30 13.61
C ARG A 617 -11.56 16.13 14.88
N ALA A 618 -10.47 16.88 15.00
CA ALA A 618 -9.68 16.90 16.24
C ALA A 618 -10.54 17.29 17.46
N ALA A 619 -11.41 18.30 17.33
CA ALA A 619 -12.38 18.67 18.37
C ALA A 619 -13.39 17.56 18.67
N GLN A 620 -14.00 16.95 17.64
CA GLN A 620 -14.93 15.83 17.81
C GLN A 620 -14.28 14.60 18.49
N TRP A 621 -12.97 14.37 18.26
CA TRP A 621 -12.23 13.30 18.90
C TRP A 621 -11.89 13.61 20.36
N ILE A 622 -11.68 14.88 20.73
CA ILE A 622 -11.63 15.30 22.13
C ILE A 622 -12.95 14.99 22.84
N GLU A 623 -14.09 15.37 22.24
CA GLU A 623 -15.42 15.09 22.79
C GLU A 623 -15.73 13.59 22.89
N THR A 624 -15.26 12.79 21.93
CA THR A 624 -15.56 11.34 21.88
C THR A 624 -14.65 10.52 22.81
N TYR A 625 -13.37 10.87 22.93
CA TYR A 625 -12.35 10.04 23.58
C TYR A 625 -11.74 10.65 24.83
N GLY A 626 -12.01 11.93 25.13
CA GLY A 626 -11.32 12.73 26.14
C GLY A 626 -10.22 13.61 25.54
N ASP A 627 -9.78 14.62 26.28
CA ASP A 627 -8.71 15.54 25.85
C ASP A 627 -7.32 14.94 26.18
N PRO A 628 -6.43 14.70 25.20
CA PRO A 628 -5.10 14.14 25.45
C PRO A 628 -4.19 15.06 26.28
N ARG A 629 -4.57 16.34 26.46
CA ARG A 629 -3.89 17.28 27.36
C ARG A 629 -4.31 17.10 28.83
N GLY A 630 -5.51 16.55 29.06
CA GLY A 630 -6.06 16.22 30.37
C GLY A 630 -5.44 14.94 30.95
N PRO A 631 -5.52 14.72 32.28
CA PRO A 631 -4.93 13.55 32.93
C PRO A 631 -5.67 12.23 32.65
N ASP A 632 -6.90 12.29 32.13
CA ASP A 632 -7.84 11.18 32.06
C ASP A 632 -7.55 10.16 30.95
N ILE A 633 -6.57 10.45 30.08
CA ILE A 633 -6.12 9.57 29.00
C ILE A 633 -4.61 9.72 28.70
N ASP A 634 -3.94 8.59 28.46
CA ASP A 634 -2.59 8.51 27.89
C ASP A 634 -2.61 9.04 26.44
N PRO A 635 -1.80 10.04 26.06
CA PRO A 635 -1.74 10.54 24.69
C PRO A 635 -1.47 9.46 23.63
N VAL A 636 -0.76 8.38 23.99
CA VAL A 636 -0.51 7.25 23.09
C VAL A 636 -1.80 6.47 22.82
N ASP A 637 -2.61 6.21 23.86
CA ASP A 637 -3.94 5.60 23.70
C ASP A 637 -4.89 6.50 22.94
N TRP A 638 -4.80 7.83 23.12
CA TRP A 638 -5.61 8.78 22.35
C TRP A 638 -5.30 8.71 20.86
N ILE A 639 -4.00 8.65 20.50
CA ILE A 639 -3.57 8.45 19.11
C ILE A 639 -4.10 7.12 18.57
N GLU A 640 -3.99 6.04 19.33
CA GLU A 640 -4.48 4.73 18.89
C GLU A 640 -6.02 4.64 18.83
N LEU A 641 -6.77 5.51 19.53
CA LEU A 641 -8.23 5.64 19.40
C LEU A 641 -8.69 6.34 18.12
N VAL A 642 -7.89 7.26 17.55
CA VAL A 642 -8.25 8.02 16.34
C VAL A 642 -8.70 7.07 15.21
N PRO A 643 -9.94 7.20 14.68
CA PRO A 643 -10.50 6.21 13.76
C PRO A 643 -9.72 6.02 12.46
N PHE A 644 -9.10 7.09 11.96
CA PHE A 644 -8.43 7.10 10.66
C PHE A 644 -7.00 6.61 10.80
N SER A 645 -6.69 5.46 10.20
CA SER A 645 -5.34 4.86 10.19
C SER A 645 -4.30 5.81 9.61
N GLU A 646 -4.65 6.55 8.54
CA GLU A 646 -3.81 7.61 7.97
C GLU A 646 -3.44 8.66 9.03
N THR A 647 -4.43 9.20 9.75
CA THR A 647 -4.19 10.22 10.78
C THR A 647 -3.43 9.68 11.99
N ARG A 648 -3.70 8.43 12.42
CA ARG A 648 -2.90 7.74 13.46
C ARG A 648 -1.42 7.70 13.07
N ASN A 649 -1.17 7.20 11.85
CA ASN A 649 0.17 7.08 11.30
C ASN A 649 0.83 8.46 11.16
N TYR A 650 0.12 9.44 10.59
CA TYR A 650 0.58 10.81 10.41
C TYR A 650 1.08 11.45 11.72
N ILE A 651 0.29 11.39 12.80
CA ILE A 651 0.69 11.96 14.11
C ILE A 651 2.00 11.30 14.60
N GLN A 652 2.08 9.97 14.53
CA GLN A 652 3.28 9.21 14.93
C GLN A 652 4.51 9.58 14.08
N ARG A 653 4.36 9.60 12.74
CA ARG A 653 5.44 9.92 11.80
C ARG A 653 5.94 11.36 11.94
N VAL A 654 5.07 12.36 12.09
CA VAL A 654 5.52 13.75 12.24
C VAL A 654 6.24 13.94 13.58
N LEU A 655 5.76 13.33 14.65
CA LEU A 655 6.41 13.39 15.97
C LEU A 655 7.78 12.67 16.01
N GLU A 656 7.90 11.47 15.43
CA GLU A 656 9.18 10.74 15.38
C GLU A 656 10.20 11.47 14.48
N ASN A 657 9.77 11.99 13.32
CA ASN A 657 10.60 12.79 12.42
C ASN A 657 11.09 14.07 13.13
N THR A 658 10.23 14.69 13.95
CA THR A 658 10.61 15.89 14.72
C THR A 658 11.77 15.59 15.66
N GLN A 659 11.76 14.47 16.38
CA GLN A 659 12.89 14.11 17.27
C GLN A 659 14.17 13.84 16.47
N VAL A 660 14.03 13.14 15.34
CA VAL A 660 15.15 12.88 14.41
C VAL A 660 15.81 14.19 13.96
N TYR A 661 15.01 15.16 13.49
CA TYR A 661 15.55 16.44 13.04
C TYR A 661 16.12 17.30 14.17
N ARG A 662 15.64 17.20 15.42
CA ARG A 662 16.31 17.83 16.58
C ARG A 662 17.73 17.32 16.77
N GLY A 663 17.91 16.00 16.69
CA GLY A 663 19.24 15.38 16.79
C GLY A 663 20.16 15.82 15.65
N GLN A 664 19.69 15.72 14.40
CA GLN A 664 20.45 16.11 13.21
C GLN A 664 20.84 17.60 13.21
N LEU A 665 19.88 18.51 13.37
CA LEU A 665 20.13 19.97 13.29
C LEU A 665 21.09 20.48 14.38
N THR A 666 21.19 19.76 15.51
CA THR A 666 22.08 20.14 16.62
C THR A 666 23.36 19.29 16.72
N ASN A 667 23.53 18.31 15.82
CA ASN A 667 24.60 17.30 15.84
C ASN A 667 24.75 16.58 17.21
N LYS A 668 23.61 16.17 17.78
CA LYS A 668 23.47 15.55 19.11
C LYS A 668 22.64 14.26 19.03
N PRO A 669 22.59 13.45 20.12
CA PRO A 669 21.62 12.36 20.22
C PRO A 669 20.19 12.82 19.95
N ILE A 670 19.34 11.89 19.52
CA ILE A 670 17.90 12.12 19.50
C ILE A 670 17.47 12.40 20.95
N PRO A 671 16.86 13.57 21.26
CA PRO A 671 16.99 14.18 22.57
C PRO A 671 16.12 13.57 23.69
N GLY A 672 15.41 12.45 23.45
CA GLY A 672 14.51 11.83 24.42
C GLY A 672 13.41 12.77 24.90
N ARG A 673 12.64 13.34 23.96
CA ARG A 673 11.60 14.36 24.24
C ARG A 673 10.22 14.02 23.70
N LEU A 674 10.03 12.85 23.09
CA LEU A 674 8.77 12.45 22.48
C LEU A 674 7.63 12.41 23.51
N ALA A 675 7.85 11.85 24.70
CA ALA A 675 6.85 11.87 25.76
C ALA A 675 6.48 13.31 26.18
N SER A 676 7.48 14.20 26.29
CA SER A 676 7.24 15.60 26.64
C SER A 676 6.50 16.41 25.56
N ASP A 677 6.63 16.03 24.29
CA ASP A 677 5.90 16.61 23.16
C ASP A 677 4.46 16.08 23.07
N LEU A 678 4.25 14.79 23.35
CA LEU A 678 2.93 14.16 23.44
C LEU A 678 2.06 14.82 24.52
N GLU A 679 2.67 15.21 25.64
CA GLU A 679 2.02 15.89 26.77
C GLU A 679 1.91 17.41 26.60
N ARG A 680 2.47 17.99 25.52
CA ARG A 680 2.51 19.45 25.33
C ARG A 680 1.10 20.04 25.32
N GLY A 681 0.93 21.20 25.97
CA GLY A 681 -0.37 21.82 26.20
C GLY A 681 -1.17 21.22 27.37
N GLY A 682 -0.67 20.16 28.01
CA GLY A 682 -1.23 19.54 29.21
C GLY A 682 -0.27 19.55 30.40
N LYS A 683 -0.60 18.75 31.43
CA LYS A 683 0.31 18.48 32.56
C LYS A 683 1.40 17.49 32.14
N ARG A 684 2.66 17.75 32.53
CA ARG A 684 3.84 16.93 32.22
C ARG A 684 4.00 15.74 33.19
N GLY A 685 4.68 14.69 32.74
CA GLY A 685 5.13 13.54 33.53
C GLY A 685 4.14 12.38 33.63
N ARG A 686 3.20 12.26 32.69
CA ARG A 686 2.07 11.32 32.71
C ARG A 686 2.33 10.01 31.98
N ILE A 687 3.11 9.98 30.90
CA ILE A 687 3.32 8.78 30.07
C ILE A 687 4.03 7.63 30.82
N ALA A 688 4.68 7.93 31.95
CA ALA A 688 5.23 6.92 32.86
C ALA A 688 4.18 6.31 33.80
N THR A 689 3.01 6.94 34.01
CA THR A 689 2.08 6.59 35.09
C THR A 689 0.60 6.75 34.69
N HIS A 690 -0.14 5.63 34.80
CA HIS A 690 -1.62 5.48 34.92
C HIS A 690 -2.42 4.81 33.78
N THR A 691 -3.25 3.85 34.23
CA THR A 691 -4.70 3.63 34.07
C THR A 691 -5.35 3.69 32.66
N PRO A 692 -6.34 2.81 32.39
CA PRO A 692 -7.31 2.95 31.29
C PRO A 692 -7.93 4.34 31.16
N ASN A 693 -8.37 4.68 29.94
CA ASN A 693 -9.13 5.91 29.64
C ASN A 693 -10.33 6.05 30.59
N ALA A 694 -10.28 6.99 31.54
CA ALA A 694 -11.27 7.09 32.60
C ALA A 694 -12.67 7.47 32.08
N HIS A 695 -12.74 8.23 30.99
CA HIS A 695 -13.99 8.60 30.33
C HIS A 695 -14.67 7.39 29.68
N LEU A 696 -13.94 6.60 28.87
CA LEU A 696 -14.48 5.39 28.25
C LEU A 696 -14.75 4.29 29.29
N ALA A 697 -13.94 4.20 30.36
CA ALA A 697 -14.18 3.28 31.47
C ALA A 697 -15.47 3.61 32.23
N ALA A 698 -15.78 4.89 32.44
CA ALA A 698 -17.07 5.31 33.03
C ALA A 698 -18.26 4.93 32.14
N ILE A 699 -18.13 5.04 30.81
CA ILE A 699 -19.16 4.57 29.87
C ILE A 699 -19.33 3.04 29.99
N ALA A 700 -18.25 2.28 30.05
CA ALA A 700 -18.30 0.82 30.19
C ALA A 700 -18.91 0.37 31.54
N ALA A 701 -18.56 1.03 32.64
CA ALA A 701 -19.11 0.74 33.96
C ALA A 701 -20.64 0.83 34.00
N SER A 702 -21.25 1.76 33.23
CA SER A 702 -22.71 1.86 33.11
C SER A 702 -23.38 0.73 32.31
N LYS A 703 -22.60 -0.11 31.61
CA LYS A 703 -23.09 -1.22 30.76
C LYS A 703 -22.83 -2.62 31.32
N GLY A 704 -22.13 -2.72 32.46
CA GLY A 704 -21.85 -3.99 33.14
C GLY A 704 -20.69 -4.79 32.55
N VAL A 705 -20.29 -5.85 33.27
CA VAL A 705 -19.15 -6.70 32.88
C VAL A 705 -19.52 -7.58 31.68
N GLN A 706 -18.78 -7.44 30.58
CA GLN A 706 -18.95 -8.28 29.38
C GLN A 706 -18.15 -9.57 29.50
N LYS A 707 -18.77 -10.73 29.18
CA LYS A 707 -18.04 -12.00 29.06
C LYS A 707 -17.06 -11.89 27.88
N LEU A 708 -15.78 -12.10 28.13
CA LEU A 708 -14.76 -12.08 27.09
C LEU A 708 -14.86 -13.30 26.17
N ALA A 709 -14.57 -13.10 24.89
CA ALA A 709 -14.28 -14.19 23.97
C ALA A 709 -13.03 -14.97 24.41
N PRO A 710 -12.90 -16.27 24.06
CA PRO A 710 -11.65 -17.01 24.26
C PRO A 710 -10.47 -16.35 23.51
N LEU A 711 -9.26 -16.74 23.88
CA LEU A 711 -8.06 -16.40 23.10
C LEU A 711 -8.00 -17.33 21.87
N PRO A 712 -7.79 -16.83 20.64
CA PRO A 712 -7.69 -17.70 19.48
C PRO A 712 -6.47 -18.62 19.54
N ALA A 713 -6.66 -19.93 19.34
CA ALA A 713 -5.56 -20.90 19.31
C ALA A 713 -4.45 -20.55 18.30
N ASN A 714 -4.80 -19.99 17.13
CA ASN A 714 -3.82 -19.55 16.14
C ASN A 714 -2.93 -18.40 16.63
N THR A 715 -3.46 -17.49 17.45
CA THR A 715 -2.68 -16.42 18.09
C THR A 715 -1.73 -17.01 19.15
N ALA A 716 -2.24 -17.91 20.01
CA ALA A 716 -1.41 -18.61 21.00
C ALA A 716 -0.26 -19.41 20.36
N ASN A 717 -0.54 -20.12 19.27
CA ASN A 717 0.46 -20.88 18.51
C ASN A 717 1.55 -19.97 17.92
N ARG A 718 1.20 -18.82 17.34
CA ARG A 718 2.17 -17.84 16.82
C ARG A 718 3.05 -17.26 17.93
N ALA A 719 2.46 -16.95 19.08
CA ALA A 719 3.21 -16.49 20.25
C ALA A 719 4.19 -17.55 20.76
N ALA A 720 3.77 -18.81 20.87
CA ALA A 720 4.63 -19.91 21.27
C ALA A 720 5.78 -20.14 20.28
N GLN A 721 5.51 -20.12 18.97
CA GLN A 721 6.54 -20.23 17.93
C GLN A 721 7.59 -19.11 18.02
N PHE A 722 7.17 -17.88 18.29
CA PHE A 722 8.08 -16.73 18.47
C PHE A 722 8.99 -16.88 19.69
N LEU A 723 8.47 -17.42 20.79
CA LEU A 723 9.25 -17.71 22.00
C LEU A 723 10.26 -18.83 21.76
N LEU A 724 9.85 -19.93 21.12
CA LEU A 724 10.72 -21.07 20.80
C LEU A 724 11.88 -20.67 19.87
N ALA A 725 11.60 -19.89 18.82
CA ALA A 725 12.63 -19.36 17.91
C ALA A 725 13.65 -18.45 18.63
N ARG A 726 13.33 -17.94 19.82
CA ARG A 726 14.26 -17.18 20.66
C ARG A 726 15.04 -18.05 21.62
N THR A 727 14.47 -19.13 22.17
CA THR A 727 15.22 -20.07 23.02
C THR A 727 16.38 -20.74 22.27
N GLU A 728 16.19 -21.09 20.99
CA GLU A 728 17.23 -21.73 20.18
C GLU A 728 18.46 -20.82 19.95
N ILE A 729 18.25 -19.50 19.94
CA ILE A 729 19.34 -18.50 19.82
C ILE A 729 20.17 -18.40 21.12
N VAL A 730 19.59 -18.73 22.28
CA VAL A 730 20.31 -18.76 23.58
C VAL A 730 21.08 -20.06 23.79
N ALA A 731 20.70 -21.15 23.11
CA ALA A 731 21.23 -22.49 23.32
C ALA A 731 22.55 -22.80 22.58
N LEU A 732 23.20 -21.81 21.97
CA LEU A 732 24.52 -21.92 21.34
C LEU A 732 25.63 -21.41 22.28
N PRO A 733 26.38 -22.29 22.97
CA PRO A 733 27.45 -21.87 23.89
C PRO A 733 28.75 -21.48 23.17
N ASP A 734 29.52 -20.61 23.81
CA ASP A 734 30.88 -20.21 23.41
C ASP A 734 31.83 -21.39 23.24
N ILE A 735 32.42 -21.54 22.04
CA ILE A 735 33.58 -22.40 21.75
C ILE A 735 34.41 -21.70 20.65
N VAL A 736 35.70 -21.37 20.76
CA VAL A 736 36.69 -21.42 21.87
C VAL A 736 37.81 -20.39 21.55
N GLN A 737 38.47 -19.78 22.55
CA GLN A 737 39.75 -19.08 22.36
C GLN A 737 40.94 -20.05 22.53
N ALA A 738 42.06 -19.77 21.84
CA ALA A 738 43.30 -20.58 21.80
C ALA A 738 43.80 -21.03 23.21
N ASP A 739 44.47 -22.18 23.38
CA ASP A 739 45.85 -22.40 22.90
C ASP A 739 46.34 -23.88 22.92
N ASP A 740 47.28 -24.15 22.00
CA ASP A 740 48.50 -25.00 22.06
C ASP A 740 48.49 -26.56 22.25
N GLN A 741 49.58 -27.15 21.72
CA GLN A 741 50.19 -28.49 21.91
C GLN A 741 49.66 -29.70 21.09
N THR A 742 50.43 -29.95 20.03
CA THR A 742 50.71 -31.21 19.28
C THR A 742 50.60 -32.55 20.04
N VAL A 743 50.20 -33.64 19.34
CA VAL A 743 51.10 -34.76 18.89
C VAL A 743 50.33 -35.90 18.17
N ALA A 744 50.84 -36.25 16.98
CA ALA A 744 50.89 -37.53 16.24
C ALA A 744 49.84 -38.69 16.38
N GLN A 745 49.34 -39.08 15.20
CA GLN A 745 49.33 -40.44 14.60
C GLN A 745 48.31 -41.54 15.03
N THR A 746 47.48 -41.85 14.03
CA THR A 746 46.78 -43.11 13.63
C THR A 746 47.59 -44.42 13.79
N PRO A 747 47.01 -45.67 13.74
CA PRO A 747 45.88 -46.04 12.86
C PRO A 747 44.86 -47.16 13.27
N SER A 748 43.68 -47.12 12.61
CA SER A 748 42.91 -48.22 11.99
C SER A 748 42.78 -49.62 12.63
N THR A 749 41.52 -50.07 12.79
CA THR A 749 41.02 -51.35 12.20
C THR A 749 39.52 -51.30 11.84
N LYS A 750 39.16 -51.97 10.74
CA LYS A 750 37.79 -52.20 10.21
C LYS A 750 37.09 -53.34 11.02
N ALA A 751 35.79 -53.66 10.95
CA ALA A 751 34.64 -53.36 10.07
C ALA A 751 33.32 -53.81 10.81
N SER A 752 32.06 -53.72 10.35
CA SER A 752 31.38 -53.08 9.20
C SER A 752 29.84 -53.22 9.30
N ASN A 753 29.09 -52.18 8.91
CA ASN A 753 27.67 -52.16 8.44
C ASN A 753 26.53 -52.56 9.41
N PRO A 754 25.25 -52.14 9.15
CA PRO A 754 24.73 -51.10 8.24
C PRO A 754 23.86 -50.01 8.94
N ALA A 755 23.33 -49.06 8.16
CA ALA A 755 22.55 -47.89 8.61
C ALA A 755 21.11 -48.20 9.10
N PRO A 756 20.49 -47.24 9.80
CA PRO A 756 19.30 -46.60 9.26
C PRO A 756 19.49 -45.07 9.07
N GLU A 757 18.98 -44.54 7.96
CA GLU A 757 19.05 -43.10 7.65
C GLU A 757 18.02 -42.29 8.45
N HIS A 758 18.36 -41.03 8.71
CA HIS A 758 17.52 -40.11 9.49
C HIS A 758 16.36 -39.54 8.67
N ASP A 759 15.16 -39.53 9.28
CA ASP A 759 14.09 -38.62 8.91
C ASP A 759 14.56 -37.15 9.04
N THR A 760 14.59 -36.42 7.93
CA THR A 760 14.65 -34.95 7.93
C THR A 760 13.39 -34.40 7.29
N ALA A 761 12.54 -33.75 8.09
CA ALA A 761 11.32 -33.13 7.63
C ALA A 761 11.59 -31.96 6.63
N PRO A 762 10.72 -31.75 5.62
CA PRO A 762 11.03 -30.87 4.50
C PRO A 762 10.71 -29.39 4.75
N ILE A 763 11.62 -28.53 4.33
CA ILE A 763 11.39 -27.09 4.12
C ILE A 763 10.58 -26.91 2.82
N ILE A 764 9.42 -26.25 2.90
CA ILE A 764 8.56 -26.02 1.73
C ILE A 764 9.00 -24.76 0.98
N ALA A 765 9.73 -24.96 -0.12
CA ALA A 765 9.88 -23.96 -1.19
C ALA A 765 8.73 -24.10 -2.21
N TYR A 766 8.14 -22.99 -2.63
CA TYR A 766 6.98 -22.99 -3.54
C TYR A 766 7.43 -22.85 -5.01
N THR A 767 7.39 -23.96 -5.75
CA THR A 767 7.56 -23.95 -7.22
C THR A 767 6.23 -24.33 -7.92
N PRO A 768 5.84 -23.64 -9.00
CA PRO A 768 4.59 -23.96 -9.71
C PRO A 768 4.73 -25.29 -10.47
N LYS A 769 3.82 -26.23 -10.18
CA LYS A 769 3.76 -27.54 -10.84
C LYS A 769 3.42 -27.40 -12.34
N LYS A 770 4.36 -27.74 -13.21
CA LYS A 770 4.07 -28.19 -14.58
C LYS A 770 3.63 -29.65 -14.51
N ALA A 771 2.43 -29.98 -15.00
CA ALA A 771 1.96 -31.36 -15.03
C ALA A 771 2.69 -32.17 -16.12
N ALA A 772 2.98 -33.43 -15.84
CA ALA A 772 3.61 -34.36 -16.79
C ALA A 772 2.89 -35.71 -16.79
N ALA A 773 2.48 -36.17 -17.97
CA ALA A 773 2.14 -37.55 -18.35
C ALA A 773 1.83 -37.56 -19.86
N VAL A 774 2.15 -38.57 -20.67
CA VAL A 774 2.94 -39.81 -20.51
C VAL A 774 3.36 -40.29 -21.92
N ALA A 775 4.44 -41.07 -22.01
CA ALA A 775 4.75 -42.13 -23.01
C ALA A 775 6.08 -41.98 -23.78
N ASP A 776 6.95 -42.99 -23.62
CA ASP A 776 7.86 -43.53 -24.65
C ASP A 776 7.10 -43.73 -25.99
N ILE A 777 7.70 -43.72 -27.18
CA ILE A 777 8.64 -44.74 -27.71
C ILE A 777 9.48 -44.22 -28.89
N SER A 778 10.67 -44.81 -29.08
CA SER A 778 11.38 -45.02 -30.36
C SER A 778 12.10 -43.84 -31.07
N GLU A 779 13.44 -43.91 -31.04
CA GLU A 779 14.34 -43.56 -32.16
C GLU A 779 13.91 -44.27 -33.47
N PRO A 780 14.18 -43.72 -34.70
CA PRO A 780 15.57 -43.63 -35.19
C PRO A 780 15.95 -42.54 -36.23
N SER A 781 17.27 -42.53 -36.49
CA SER A 781 17.98 -42.16 -37.73
C SER A 781 18.29 -40.69 -38.06
N ALA A 782 19.58 -40.50 -38.37
CA ALA A 782 20.19 -39.25 -38.82
C ALA A 782 20.18 -39.10 -40.36
N THR A 783 20.31 -37.87 -40.87
CA THR A 783 21.02 -37.59 -42.14
C THR A 783 21.39 -36.11 -42.30
N THR A 784 22.65 -35.83 -42.68
CA THR A 784 23.19 -34.66 -43.46
C THR A 784 22.79 -33.21 -43.06
N ALA A 785 23.71 -32.33 -42.63
CA ALA A 785 24.72 -31.60 -43.44
C ALA A 785 24.08 -30.58 -44.44
N GLU A 786 24.45 -29.29 -44.57
CA GLU A 786 25.69 -28.51 -44.32
C GLU A 786 25.40 -27.02 -43.89
N PRO A 787 26.41 -26.17 -43.55
CA PRO A 787 26.22 -24.89 -42.84
C PRO A 787 26.26 -23.61 -43.72
N ILE A 788 25.75 -22.49 -43.19
CA ILE A 788 25.95 -21.13 -43.78
C ILE A 788 26.36 -20.09 -42.71
N SER A 789 27.63 -19.69 -42.80
CA SER A 789 28.27 -18.40 -42.48
C SER A 789 27.67 -17.43 -41.44
N ALA A 790 28.44 -17.15 -40.39
CA ALA A 790 28.30 -15.97 -39.53
C ALA A 790 29.37 -14.91 -39.84
N PRO A 791 29.09 -13.59 -39.68
CA PRO A 791 30.09 -12.54 -39.90
C PRO A 791 31.03 -12.33 -38.70
N THR A 792 32.29 -12.07 -39.03
CA THR A 792 33.44 -11.93 -38.11
C THR A 792 33.36 -10.69 -37.20
N ALA A 793 33.64 -10.87 -35.90
CA ALA A 793 33.95 -9.76 -34.99
C ALA A 793 35.45 -9.42 -35.02
N ILE A 794 35.77 -8.12 -35.08
CA ILE A 794 37.16 -7.62 -35.12
C ILE A 794 37.71 -7.52 -33.69
N ILE A 795 38.81 -8.22 -33.42
CA ILE A 795 39.57 -8.09 -32.16
C ILE A 795 40.74 -7.14 -32.38
N LEU A 796 40.78 -6.04 -31.64
CA LEU A 796 41.99 -5.22 -31.51
C LEU A 796 42.90 -5.79 -30.43
N SER A 797 44.13 -6.13 -30.80
CA SER A 797 45.15 -6.62 -29.89
C SER A 797 45.93 -5.47 -29.23
N VAL A 798 46.16 -5.59 -27.93
CA VAL A 798 47.35 -5.00 -27.28
C VAL A 798 48.03 -6.12 -26.51
N GLY A 799 49.31 -6.36 -26.82
CA GLY A 799 50.06 -7.51 -26.32
C GLY A 799 50.62 -7.32 -24.92
N GLY A 800 50.70 -8.42 -24.17
CA GLY A 800 51.32 -8.50 -22.84
C GLY A 800 51.56 -9.95 -22.43
N THR A 801 52.66 -10.54 -22.90
CA THR A 801 53.21 -11.83 -22.44
C THR A 801 53.99 -11.63 -21.12
N VAL A 802 54.17 -12.57 -20.19
CA VAL A 802 53.70 -13.95 -20.00
C VAL A 802 53.96 -14.33 -18.52
N GLN A 803 53.05 -15.06 -17.85
CA GLN A 803 53.36 -16.30 -17.09
C GLN A 803 52.06 -17.03 -16.72
N LYS A 804 52.18 -18.34 -16.46
CA LYS A 804 51.06 -19.31 -16.46
C LYS A 804 51.21 -20.31 -15.30
N GLN A 805 50.10 -20.95 -14.93
CA GLN A 805 49.89 -21.92 -13.82
C GLN A 805 49.55 -21.24 -12.47
N SER A 806 48.59 -21.73 -11.69
CA SER A 806 47.70 -22.90 -11.84
C SER A 806 46.26 -22.61 -11.36
N THR A 807 45.32 -23.42 -11.86
CA THR A 807 43.88 -23.40 -11.56
C THR A 807 43.54 -24.09 -10.24
N GLU A 808 42.61 -23.55 -9.45
CA GLU A 808 41.82 -24.31 -8.49
C GLU A 808 40.46 -23.62 -8.24
N ASP A 809 39.47 -24.43 -7.87
CA ASP A 809 38.04 -24.24 -8.09
C ASP A 809 37.35 -23.04 -7.39
N THR A 810 36.50 -22.34 -8.14
CA THR A 810 35.45 -21.47 -7.57
C THR A 810 34.12 -22.22 -7.53
N ALA A 811 33.81 -22.84 -6.38
CA ALA A 811 32.44 -23.29 -6.09
C ALA A 811 31.50 -22.08 -5.91
N PRO A 812 30.21 -22.18 -6.27
CA PRO A 812 29.24 -21.11 -6.04
C PRO A 812 28.95 -21.00 -4.53
N ILE A 813 29.38 -19.89 -3.93
CA ILE A 813 29.05 -19.56 -2.54
C ILE A 813 27.63 -19.00 -2.49
N GLU A 814 26.64 -19.89 -2.36
CA GLU A 814 25.34 -19.51 -1.81
C GLU A 814 25.52 -19.15 -0.34
N ARG A 815 25.65 -17.85 -0.06
CA ARG A 815 25.50 -17.32 1.30
C ARG A 815 24.08 -16.78 1.45
N PRO A 816 23.29 -17.25 2.43
CA PRO A 816 22.05 -16.56 2.76
C PRO A 816 22.37 -15.13 3.19
N LEU A 817 21.58 -14.18 2.72
CA LEU A 817 21.63 -12.78 3.14
C LEU A 817 21.46 -12.71 4.65
N ALA A 818 22.56 -12.50 5.37
CA ALA A 818 22.49 -12.04 6.74
C ALA A 818 21.84 -10.66 6.72
N LEU A 819 20.60 -10.58 7.21
CA LEU A 819 20.06 -9.34 7.75
C LEU A 819 21.14 -8.72 8.66
N PRO A 820 21.32 -7.39 8.69
CA PRO A 820 22.11 -6.79 9.76
C PRO A 820 21.51 -7.30 11.06
N VAL A 821 22.29 -8.06 11.83
CA VAL A 821 21.81 -8.74 13.04
C VAL A 821 21.13 -7.69 13.89
N ALA A 822 19.78 -7.77 13.97
CA ALA A 822 19.04 -7.00 14.94
C ALA A 822 19.64 -7.41 16.27
N VAL A 823 20.38 -6.47 16.90
CA VAL A 823 21.21 -6.73 18.09
C VAL A 823 20.42 -7.66 18.98
N ALA A 824 20.91 -8.90 19.12
CA ALA A 824 20.11 -9.98 19.67
C ALA A 824 19.59 -9.47 21.02
N PRO A 825 18.26 -9.25 21.15
CA PRO A 825 17.74 -8.63 22.34
C PRO A 825 18.10 -9.53 23.51
N THR A 826 18.50 -8.91 24.61
CA THR A 826 18.96 -9.58 25.83
C THR A 826 18.13 -10.84 26.06
N PRO A 827 18.75 -12.04 26.11
CA PRO A 827 18.00 -13.28 26.13
C PRO A 827 17.02 -13.24 27.30
N LEU A 828 15.73 -13.42 26.98
CA LEU A 828 14.71 -13.58 28.01
C LEU A 828 15.12 -14.76 28.88
N ALA A 829 14.98 -14.62 30.21
CA ALA A 829 15.43 -15.67 31.11
C ALA A 829 14.71 -16.98 30.78
N THR A 830 15.44 -18.09 30.70
CA THR A 830 14.89 -19.39 30.25
C THR A 830 13.66 -19.80 31.06
N ASP A 831 13.65 -19.50 32.36
CA ASP A 831 12.54 -19.77 33.26
C ASP A 831 11.29 -18.92 32.95
N GLU A 832 11.45 -17.65 32.54
CA GLU A 832 10.33 -16.79 32.11
C GLU A 832 9.73 -17.29 30.80
N ILE A 833 10.56 -17.75 29.86
CA ILE A 833 10.06 -18.30 28.59
C ILE A 833 9.29 -19.61 28.87
N THR A 834 9.78 -20.46 29.78
CA THR A 834 9.09 -21.69 30.20
C THR A 834 7.73 -21.39 30.81
N ASP A 835 7.63 -20.46 31.79
CA ASP A 835 6.35 -19.98 32.37
C ASP A 835 5.36 -19.52 31.30
N MET A 836 5.85 -18.74 30.32
CA MET A 836 5.03 -18.26 29.21
C MET A 836 4.55 -19.38 28.28
N LEU A 837 5.41 -20.36 27.96
CA LEU A 837 5.06 -21.51 27.13
C LEU A 837 4.08 -22.46 27.84
N GLU A 838 4.27 -22.73 29.13
CA GLU A 838 3.34 -23.54 29.94
C GLU A 838 1.97 -22.87 30.03
N ARG A 839 1.92 -21.55 30.25
CA ARG A 839 0.67 -20.77 30.23
C ARG A 839 -0.04 -20.84 28.87
N LEU A 840 0.68 -20.66 27.77
CA LEU A 840 0.11 -20.77 26.42
C LEU A 840 -0.41 -22.19 26.12
N ALA A 841 0.29 -23.22 26.57
CA ALA A 841 -0.16 -24.61 26.46
C ALA A 841 -1.45 -24.86 27.27
N ALA A 842 -1.55 -24.33 28.49
CA ALA A 842 -2.75 -24.42 29.32
C ALA A 842 -3.95 -23.69 28.68
N GLU A 843 -3.75 -22.49 28.13
CA GLU A 843 -4.78 -21.73 27.41
C GLU A 843 -5.25 -22.47 26.14
N ALA A 844 -4.34 -23.10 25.40
CA ALA A 844 -4.67 -23.87 24.20
C ALA A 844 -5.44 -25.18 24.48
N ILE A 845 -5.34 -25.73 25.70
CA ILE A 845 -6.10 -26.92 26.12
C ILE A 845 -7.56 -26.55 26.46
N ALA A 846 -7.81 -25.34 26.96
CA ALA A 846 -9.14 -24.88 27.37
C ALA A 846 -10.13 -24.64 26.21
N ASP A 847 -9.66 -24.57 24.96
CA ASP A 847 -10.49 -24.38 23.75
C ASP A 847 -10.83 -25.70 23.02
N ARG A 848 -10.47 -26.86 23.60
CA ARG A 848 -10.95 -28.15 23.11
C ARG A 848 -12.38 -28.38 23.60
N PRO A 849 -13.38 -28.60 22.73
CA PRO A 849 -14.68 -29.10 23.18
C PRO A 849 -14.47 -30.47 23.83
N GLU A 850 -15.17 -30.75 24.93
CA GLU A 850 -15.17 -32.09 25.53
C GLU A 850 -15.52 -33.12 24.45
N PRO A 851 -14.78 -34.24 24.36
CA PRO A 851 -15.16 -35.32 23.47
C PRO A 851 -16.52 -35.85 23.93
N LEU A 852 -17.53 -35.71 23.06
CA LEU A 852 -18.84 -36.31 23.24
C LEU A 852 -18.67 -37.78 23.66
N SER A 853 -19.17 -38.13 24.85
CA SER A 853 -19.07 -39.48 25.37
C SER A 853 -19.75 -40.44 24.40
N THR A 854 -18.95 -41.31 23.78
CA THR A 854 -19.46 -42.34 22.87
C THR A 854 -20.18 -43.41 23.67
N GLU A 855 -21.48 -43.25 23.90
CA GLU A 855 -22.34 -44.40 24.17
C GLU A 855 -22.30 -45.33 22.93
N PRO A 856 -22.14 -46.66 23.12
CA PRO A 856 -22.05 -47.59 22.01
C PRO A 856 -23.40 -47.75 21.32
N ALA A 857 -23.42 -47.61 19.99
CA ALA A 857 -24.62 -47.79 19.19
C ALA A 857 -25.14 -49.25 19.28
N PRO A 858 -26.45 -49.48 19.43
CA PRO A 858 -27.02 -50.82 19.34
C PRO A 858 -26.97 -51.34 17.90
N THR A 859 -26.73 -52.64 17.77
CA THR A 859 -26.61 -53.36 16.49
C THR A 859 -27.88 -53.34 15.65
N THR A 860 -27.73 -53.12 14.35
CA THR A 860 -28.80 -53.19 13.34
C THR A 860 -29.32 -54.61 13.13
N GLU A 861 -30.64 -54.80 13.25
CA GLU A 861 -31.37 -55.85 12.52
C GLU A 861 -32.07 -55.24 11.29
N ILE A 862 -31.98 -55.94 10.17
CA ILE A 862 -32.63 -55.56 8.90
C ILE A 862 -33.87 -56.45 8.75
N VAL A 863 -35.05 -55.83 8.64
CA VAL A 863 -36.27 -56.48 8.14
C VAL A 863 -36.87 -55.61 7.04
N GLU A 864 -37.20 -56.25 5.92
CA GLU A 864 -37.69 -55.61 4.70
C GLU A 864 -39.20 -55.83 4.55
N LYS A 865 -39.92 -54.85 3.97
CA LYS A 865 -41.37 -54.85 3.60
C LYS A 865 -42.33 -54.78 4.81
N ASP A 866 -43.34 -53.90 4.79
CA ASP A 866 -44.46 -54.04 3.86
C ASP A 866 -45.17 -52.74 3.45
N THR A 867 -46.05 -52.88 2.45
CA THR A 867 -46.79 -51.79 1.76
C THR A 867 -48.01 -51.24 2.53
N LEU A 868 -48.39 -49.98 2.26
CA LEU A 868 -49.79 -49.52 2.31
C LEU A 868 -50.00 -48.32 1.36
N SER A 869 -51.26 -48.09 0.96
CA SER A 869 -51.61 -47.50 -0.35
C SER A 869 -52.75 -46.46 -0.26
N TYR A 870 -52.99 -45.76 -1.39
CA TYR A 870 -54.16 -44.91 -1.71
C TYR A 870 -54.20 -43.51 -1.03
N ASP A 871 -54.77 -42.44 -1.63
CA ASP A 871 -55.49 -42.33 -2.91
C ASP A 871 -55.40 -40.94 -3.59
N PHE A 872 -55.83 -40.88 -4.86
CA PHE A 872 -56.03 -39.66 -5.68
C PHE A 872 -57.46 -39.07 -5.45
N PRO A 873 -57.73 -37.77 -5.75
CA PRO A 873 -58.08 -37.40 -7.13
C PRO A 873 -57.60 -36.02 -7.61
N ALA A 874 -57.53 -35.90 -8.94
CA ALA A 874 -57.40 -34.65 -9.68
C ALA A 874 -58.55 -34.52 -10.70
N LEU A 875 -58.59 -33.41 -11.46
CA LEU A 875 -59.51 -33.04 -12.56
C LEU A 875 -60.83 -32.38 -12.12
N ALA A 876 -61.39 -31.40 -12.85
CA ALA A 876 -60.84 -30.49 -13.88
C ALA A 876 -61.87 -29.36 -14.18
N ALA A 877 -61.42 -28.17 -14.58
CA ALA A 877 -62.20 -27.22 -15.40
C ALA A 877 -61.30 -26.09 -15.98
N GLU A 878 -61.22 -26.02 -17.31
CA GLU A 878 -60.85 -24.84 -18.11
C GLU A 878 -62.10 -24.43 -18.93
N PRO A 879 -62.10 -23.35 -19.74
CA PRO A 879 -61.36 -22.07 -19.67
C PRO A 879 -62.31 -20.85 -19.77
N ASP A 880 -61.82 -19.60 -19.64
CA ASP A 880 -62.09 -18.58 -20.69
C ASP A 880 -61.19 -17.32 -20.63
N LYS A 881 -61.21 -16.55 -21.73
CA LYS A 881 -60.30 -15.44 -22.05
C LYS A 881 -60.84 -14.06 -21.61
N ILE A 882 -59.95 -13.19 -21.09
CA ILE A 882 -60.02 -11.72 -21.31
C ILE A 882 -58.62 -11.19 -21.66
N VAL A 883 -58.58 -10.16 -22.52
CA VAL A 883 -57.40 -9.63 -23.23
C VAL A 883 -57.17 -8.14 -22.87
N ALA A 884 -55.91 -7.68 -23.00
CA ALA A 884 -55.45 -6.27 -22.95
C ALA A 884 -55.47 -5.56 -21.57
N ALA A 885 -54.58 -4.61 -21.23
CA ALA A 885 -53.41 -4.01 -21.91
C ALA A 885 -52.43 -3.39 -20.87
N PRO A 886 -51.20 -2.98 -21.24
CA PRO A 886 -50.13 -2.71 -20.28
C PRO A 886 -50.02 -1.24 -19.80
N ALA A 887 -49.56 -1.05 -18.56
CA ALA A 887 -49.10 0.25 -18.07
C ALA A 887 -47.58 0.43 -18.35
N ALA A 888 -47.21 1.54 -18.98
CA ALA A 888 -45.85 1.80 -19.46
C ALA A 888 -44.86 2.06 -18.30
N PHE A 889 -43.68 1.42 -18.37
CA PHE A 889 -42.55 1.76 -17.52
C PHE A 889 -41.73 2.89 -18.16
N ASN A 890 -41.57 4.01 -17.45
CA ASN A 890 -40.90 5.21 -17.96
C ASN A 890 -39.37 5.00 -18.16
N PRO A 891 -38.83 5.13 -19.39
CA PRO A 891 -37.43 4.84 -19.69
C PRO A 891 -36.56 6.11 -19.71
N TYR A 892 -36.35 6.77 -18.56
CA TYR A 892 -35.50 7.98 -18.47
C TYR A 892 -34.52 8.05 -17.28
N LEU A 893 -34.16 6.91 -16.68
CA LEU A 893 -33.13 6.82 -15.63
C LEU A 893 -32.07 5.72 -15.93
N ALA A 894 -31.57 5.69 -17.16
CA ALA A 894 -30.60 4.69 -17.62
C ALA A 894 -29.46 5.30 -18.46
N ARG A 895 -28.77 6.31 -17.92
CA ARG A 895 -27.39 6.65 -18.28
C ARG A 895 -26.62 7.04 -17.02
N VAL A 896 -25.88 6.07 -16.50
CA VAL A 896 -24.69 6.29 -15.69
C VAL A 896 -23.59 5.58 -16.47
N ASP A 897 -22.68 6.34 -17.09
CA ASP A 897 -21.49 5.79 -17.71
C ASP A 897 -20.50 5.45 -16.59
N ASP A 898 -20.33 4.15 -16.34
CA ASP A 898 -19.78 3.57 -15.11
C ASP A 898 -18.35 3.03 -15.31
N ASP A 899 -17.52 3.79 -16.05
CA ASP A 899 -16.07 3.54 -16.21
C ASP A 899 -15.24 4.38 -15.20
N ARG A 900 -15.83 4.76 -14.05
CA ARG A 900 -15.23 5.66 -13.03
C ARG A 900 -15.39 5.16 -11.59
N ASP A 901 -15.08 3.87 -11.37
CA ASP A 901 -15.22 3.17 -10.07
C ASP A 901 -14.30 3.72 -8.94
N ASP A 902 -13.34 4.61 -9.24
CA ASP A 902 -12.52 5.29 -8.22
C ASP A 902 -13.14 6.58 -7.65
N ILE A 903 -14.15 7.16 -8.29
CA ILE A 903 -14.64 8.53 -7.97
C ILE A 903 -15.89 8.50 -7.06
N THR A 904 -16.61 7.39 -7.00
CA THR A 904 -17.96 7.33 -6.40
C THR A 904 -17.98 7.42 -4.88
N ASP A 905 -17.10 6.73 -4.13
CA ASP A 905 -17.05 6.86 -2.66
C ASP A 905 -16.55 8.26 -2.22
N GLU A 906 -15.76 8.96 -3.04
CA GLU A 906 -15.26 10.32 -2.77
C GLU A 906 -16.29 11.41 -3.10
N CYS A 907 -16.94 11.35 -4.26
CA CYS A 907 -18.02 12.28 -4.60
C CYS A 907 -19.22 12.11 -3.65
N LEU A 908 -19.54 10.89 -3.20
CA LEU A 908 -20.53 10.68 -2.14
C LEU A 908 -20.07 11.24 -0.79
N THR A 909 -18.76 11.25 -0.50
CA THR A 909 -18.22 11.89 0.71
C THR A 909 -18.25 13.41 0.60
N TYR A 910 -18.04 13.98 -0.59
CA TYR A 910 -18.13 15.41 -0.87
C TYR A 910 -19.58 15.92 -0.86
N ASP A 911 -20.52 15.18 -1.46
CA ASP A 911 -21.95 15.50 -1.43
C ASP A 911 -22.56 15.29 -0.03
N TYR A 912 -22.06 14.32 0.73
CA TYR A 912 -22.34 14.21 2.17
C TYR A 912 -21.76 15.40 2.97
N PHE A 913 -20.56 15.86 2.64
CA PHE A 913 -19.95 17.04 3.26
C PHE A 913 -20.75 18.33 2.95
N LEU A 914 -21.21 18.52 1.72
CA LEU A 914 -22.05 19.65 1.31
C LEU A 914 -23.45 19.59 1.95
N SER A 915 -24.10 18.43 1.95
CA SER A 915 -25.46 18.27 2.47
C SER A 915 -25.57 18.34 4.00
N GLN A 916 -24.48 18.09 4.74
CA GLN A 916 -24.41 18.37 6.17
C GLN A 916 -24.12 19.86 6.44
N LYS A 917 -23.18 20.48 5.71
CA LYS A 917 -22.90 21.93 5.88
C LYS A 917 -24.10 22.81 5.52
N ALA A 918 -24.96 22.36 4.60
CA ALA A 918 -26.21 23.02 4.25
C ALA A 918 -27.31 22.95 5.34
N LYS A 919 -27.15 22.11 6.38
CA LYS A 919 -28.08 22.00 7.51
C LYS A 919 -27.62 22.78 8.74
N ASP A 920 -26.31 22.94 8.92
CA ASP A 920 -25.73 23.45 10.17
C ASP A 920 -25.31 24.95 10.12
N GLU A 921 -25.50 25.66 8.99
CA GLU A 921 -25.11 27.08 8.85
C GLU A 921 -26.23 28.02 8.33
N ILE A 922 -27.38 28.10 9.03
CA ILE A 922 -28.29 29.25 8.90
C ILE A 922 -27.79 30.41 9.81
N ALA A 923 -26.53 30.84 9.61
CA ALA A 923 -25.91 31.95 10.35
C ALA A 923 -24.65 32.56 9.67
N ALA A 924 -24.47 32.42 8.35
CA ALA A 924 -23.31 33.00 7.63
C ALA A 924 -23.62 33.38 6.17
N ALA A 925 -24.82 33.91 5.91
CA ALA A 925 -25.25 34.31 4.56
C ALA A 925 -24.64 35.66 4.14
N ASP A 926 -23.38 35.66 3.66
CA ASP A 926 -22.87 36.74 2.79
C ASP A 926 -21.58 36.44 1.98
N LEU A 927 -21.00 35.22 2.05
CA LEU A 927 -19.68 34.94 1.45
C LEU A 927 -19.65 33.91 0.29
N ASN A 928 -20.81 33.43 -0.19
CA ASN A 928 -20.85 32.31 -1.16
C ASN A 928 -21.12 32.72 -2.63
N THR A 929 -21.53 33.96 -2.89
CA THR A 929 -21.94 34.42 -4.22
C THR A 929 -20.81 34.38 -5.25
N SER A 930 -19.57 34.69 -4.82
CA SER A 930 -18.39 34.66 -5.70
C SER A 930 -17.96 33.23 -6.07
N MET A 931 -18.30 32.22 -5.27
CA MET A 931 -17.95 30.83 -5.55
C MET A 931 -18.97 30.17 -6.48
N LEU A 932 -20.26 30.50 -6.35
CA LEU A 932 -21.27 30.12 -7.35
C LEU A 932 -20.97 30.72 -8.74
N ALA A 933 -20.59 32.00 -8.81
CA ALA A 933 -20.27 32.65 -10.09
C ALA A 933 -19.05 32.01 -10.80
N LEU A 934 -18.08 31.48 -10.04
CA LEU A 934 -16.91 30.77 -10.57
C LEU A 934 -17.25 29.37 -11.10
N LEU A 935 -18.26 28.70 -10.52
CA LEU A 935 -18.74 27.39 -10.98
C LEU A 935 -19.68 27.52 -12.18
N GLN A 936 -20.52 28.56 -12.24
CA GLN A 936 -21.43 28.82 -13.37
C GLN A 936 -20.70 29.30 -14.64
N GLY A 937 -19.45 29.75 -14.54
CA GLY A 937 -18.64 30.19 -15.68
C GLY A 937 -17.80 29.09 -16.36
N ALA A 938 -17.84 27.85 -15.88
CA ALA A 938 -16.99 26.75 -16.37
C ALA A 938 -17.74 25.64 -17.16
N GLY A 939 -19.00 25.88 -17.50
CA GLY A 939 -19.93 24.85 -18.02
C GLY A 939 -19.72 24.34 -19.46
N ASP A 940 -18.75 24.88 -20.21
CA ASP A 940 -18.55 24.58 -21.65
C ASP A 940 -17.25 23.81 -21.95
N SER A 941 -16.91 22.78 -21.16
CA SER A 941 -15.92 21.78 -21.59
C SER A 941 -16.28 20.36 -21.13
N GLU A 942 -16.36 19.41 -22.08
CA GLU A 942 -16.77 18.01 -21.88
C GLU A 942 -15.74 17.13 -21.12
N THR A 943 -14.94 17.70 -20.20
CA THR A 943 -13.77 16.99 -19.63
C THR A 943 -13.60 17.03 -18.11
N ASP A 944 -14.47 17.67 -17.33
CA ASP A 944 -14.40 17.59 -15.86
C ASP A 944 -15.30 16.47 -15.29
N PRO A 945 -14.79 15.53 -14.46
CA PRO A 945 -15.59 14.46 -13.83
C PRO A 945 -16.42 14.83 -12.61
N CYS A 946 -16.28 16.03 -12.03
CA CYS A 946 -16.83 16.41 -10.72
C CYS A 946 -18.07 17.32 -10.80
#